data_AF-A0A0S8JGY6-F1
#
_entry.id   AF-A0A0S8JGY6-F1
#
_cell.length_a   1.000
_cell.length_b   1.000
_cell.length_c   1.000
_cell.angle_alpha   90.00
_cell.angle_beta   90.00
_cell.angle_gamma   90.00
#
_symmetry.space_group_name_H-M   'P 1'
#
loop_
_entity.id
_entity.type
_entity.pdbx_description
1 polymer ?
#
loop_
_entity_poly.entity_id
_entity_poly.type
_entity_poly.pdbx_seq_one_letter_code
_entity_poly.pdbx_strand_id
1 'polypeptide(L)'
;MNRSRRHGIIPAAAVAFALSAAFVSSQGWGAEETVQCQDGMQCFAVPGNHAWTPTGLRVERGDRLTVVEVPDPKGRLSSVTVRRGWLPFDRVRARVAAGGSYTLRTRDRDFPLPAVLDDRRFPAYCLVGRIGEDGDVFYVGPRYDGKADASGELWLGINDPNPAKNKGEFLCKVAVEDPSTEEPNTWPRGVALDRGKPRPIPDANVVIFFIDGLRPDVAVEMAQMGHMPTFREIFMDGGTQVENAFSILPSLTDANFASMITGTFSDKHGSKTNFHFDRQKGRFVSNLNKYSYPRLAAQIRQRGVRAIYDYFPDSFGAGALPVQPRSPKVLQVNLLEWAHRSLNVANCMSEVLKQIDKAQARFGLDLASCPNVRVMLIWLPGTDVYSEKHEHAQFGRTRAKIAEADECMAKVVRQLKRRDQFDNTYFVLFSDHGTVGGNGFVNKKFDLHREVLHPHFRLNTAGYYGRFRCPGTPRDHLAFISDTDGAVQVSLPYTNADSRNLARPNFLVQLQNYELADDRRLRALEVFTEFTSRGRIRREDLDSKPVDFAVARSDEDTVFLQRTTKSQAFIRQRLRPDGELEFRYEPVRDYLPGGRIERISSGDPLRYVDSQAFSEAVAREGRSVEDWLSRFHTGKEWLKVTAGTEYPGCIDAISRFFRCDDQFKEENEEQNLPDVLLFANRGWTFMPKVMLNIRIQEIAGGRHGMAFREATQICMFFAGPGIRQGYVIKEPHRIVDILPTVLTMMSRDWKGNAIDGIPVNGIWEGHE
;
A
#
# COMPACT_ATOMS: atom_id res chain seq x y z
N MET A 1 64.35 30.78 -32.07
CA MET A 1 63.35 29.68 -32.14
C MET A 1 62.13 30.12 -31.34
N ASN A 2 61.10 30.60 -32.06
CA ASN A 2 59.76 30.01 -32.18
C ASN A 2 58.90 30.12 -30.92
N ARG A 3 57.97 31.09 -30.89
CA ARG A 3 56.49 30.96 -31.14
C ARG A 3 55.79 30.32 -29.92
N SER A 4 54.71 30.82 -29.34
CA SER A 4 53.77 31.89 -29.66
C SER A 4 52.88 32.20 -28.44
N ARG A 5 52.76 33.49 -28.09
CA ARG A 5 51.57 34.30 -27.69
C ARG A 5 50.47 33.63 -26.83
N ARG A 6 50.34 34.06 -25.57
CA ARG A 6 49.48 35.16 -25.03
C ARG A 6 48.00 34.82 -25.04
N HIS A 7 47.32 34.92 -23.90
CA HIS A 7 46.02 35.59 -23.76
C HIS A 7 46.04 36.39 -22.45
N GLY A 8 45.92 37.71 -22.59
CA GLY A 8 45.80 38.67 -21.51
C GLY A 8 44.35 39.03 -21.23
N ILE A 9 44.17 39.68 -20.09
CA ILE A 9 42.96 40.36 -19.61
C ILE A 9 42.78 41.69 -20.40
N ILE A 10 41.64 42.37 -20.15
CA ILE A 10 41.20 43.77 -20.48
C ILE A 10 40.09 43.78 -21.59
N PRO A 11 39.13 44.73 -21.65
CA PRO A 11 37.99 45.04 -20.76
C PRO A 11 36.69 45.35 -21.59
N ALA A 12 35.71 46.00 -20.96
CA ALA A 12 34.53 46.60 -21.61
C ALA A 12 34.83 47.83 -22.48
N ALA A 13 34.09 47.98 -23.59
CA ALA A 13 33.66 49.19 -24.35
C ALA A 13 33.11 48.74 -25.72
N ALA A 14 32.19 49.37 -26.45
CA ALA A 14 31.17 50.41 -26.24
C ALA A 14 30.37 50.57 -27.57
N VAL A 15 29.26 51.35 -27.53
CA VAL A 15 28.62 52.13 -28.64
C VAL A 15 27.77 51.33 -29.66
N ALA A 16 26.54 51.69 -30.11
CA ALA A 16 25.59 52.81 -29.94
C ALA A 16 24.14 52.31 -30.24
N PHE A 17 23.10 52.74 -29.50
CA PHE A 17 22.11 53.79 -29.86
C PHE A 17 21.58 53.79 -31.30
N ALA A 18 20.28 53.50 -31.49
CA ALA A 18 19.26 54.54 -31.75
C ALA A 18 17.85 53.95 -31.94
N LEU A 19 16.88 54.64 -31.33
CA LEU A 19 15.44 54.53 -31.47
C LEU A 19 14.97 54.95 -32.86
N SER A 20 13.96 54.27 -33.39
CA SER A 20 12.83 54.94 -34.05
C SER A 20 11.68 53.96 -34.27
N ALA A 21 10.52 54.33 -33.71
CA ALA A 21 9.24 53.68 -33.91
C ALA A 21 8.77 53.81 -35.36
N ALA A 22 8.12 52.76 -35.86
CA ALA A 22 7.10 52.88 -36.89
C ALA A 22 6.06 51.77 -36.67
N PHE A 23 4.82 52.21 -36.44
CA PHE A 23 3.58 51.44 -36.49
C PHE A 23 3.34 50.87 -37.90
N VAL A 24 2.29 50.05 -38.03
CA VAL A 24 1.72 49.38 -39.22
C VAL A 24 2.26 47.95 -39.38
N SER A 25 1.47 46.87 -39.37
CA SER A 25 0.02 46.68 -39.45
C SER A 25 -0.36 45.35 -38.80
N SER A 26 -1.53 45.33 -38.17
CA SER A 26 -2.34 44.14 -37.99
C SER A 26 -2.51 43.39 -39.32
N GLN A 27 -1.89 42.24 -39.45
CA GLN A 27 -2.39 41.19 -40.33
C GLN A 27 -2.77 40.02 -39.44
N GLY A 28 -4.08 39.87 -39.27
CA GLY A 28 -4.68 38.73 -38.60
C GLY A 28 -4.16 37.45 -39.20
N TRP A 29 -3.58 36.61 -38.35
CA TRP A 29 -3.53 35.20 -38.61
C TRP A 29 -4.90 34.66 -38.23
N GLY A 30 -5.64 34.29 -39.26
CA GLY A 30 -6.98 33.78 -39.17
C GLY A 30 -7.05 32.58 -38.25
N ALA A 31 -8.20 32.46 -37.60
CA ALA A 31 -8.68 31.21 -37.05
C ALA A 31 -8.55 30.13 -38.12
N GLU A 32 -7.57 29.24 -37.96
CA GLU A 32 -7.57 27.96 -38.66
C GLU A 32 -8.70 27.11 -38.06
N GLU A 33 -9.59 26.72 -38.97
CA GLU A 33 -10.79 25.90 -38.84
C GLU A 33 -10.93 25.10 -37.53
N THR A 34 -11.84 25.55 -36.66
CA THR A 34 -12.53 24.67 -35.73
C THR A 34 -13.29 23.60 -36.53
N VAL A 35 -12.68 22.43 -36.68
CA VAL A 35 -13.35 21.25 -37.23
C VAL A 35 -14.43 20.83 -36.23
N GLN A 36 -15.69 21.13 -36.53
CA GLN A 36 -16.83 20.62 -35.77
C GLN A 36 -16.85 19.09 -35.87
N CYS A 37 -16.65 18.41 -34.74
CA CYS A 37 -16.91 16.97 -34.64
C CYS A 37 -18.41 16.72 -34.46
N GLN A 38 -18.88 15.56 -34.93
CA GLN A 38 -20.31 15.19 -34.97
C GLN A 38 -21.01 15.03 -33.60
N ASP A 39 -20.33 15.33 -32.48
CA ASP A 39 -20.80 15.04 -31.10
C ASP A 39 -20.86 16.28 -30.19
N GLY A 40 -20.88 17.51 -30.74
CA GLY A 40 -20.93 18.75 -29.92
C GLY A 40 -19.60 19.16 -29.25
N MET A 41 -18.56 18.32 -29.34
CA MET A 41 -17.20 18.62 -28.88
C MET A 41 -16.39 19.40 -29.94
N GLN A 42 -15.66 20.43 -29.50
CA GLN A 42 -14.71 21.18 -30.33
C GLN A 42 -13.30 20.60 -30.22
N CYS A 43 -12.59 20.48 -31.35
CA CYS A 43 -11.21 20.00 -31.38
C CYS A 43 -10.20 21.13 -31.18
N PHE A 44 -9.20 20.90 -30.34
CA PHE A 44 -8.13 21.83 -30.03
C PHE A 44 -6.76 21.17 -30.18
N ALA A 45 -5.85 21.87 -30.84
CA ALA A 45 -4.43 21.58 -30.80
C ALA A 45 -3.78 22.41 -29.68
N VAL A 46 -3.10 21.74 -28.76
CA VAL A 46 -2.36 22.37 -27.65
C VAL A 46 -0.86 22.20 -27.96
N PRO A 47 -0.19 23.24 -28.48
CA PRO A 47 1.21 23.15 -28.85
C PRO A 47 2.10 22.86 -27.65
N GLY A 48 2.96 21.85 -27.75
CA GLY A 48 3.85 21.48 -26.65
C GLY A 48 4.94 22.51 -26.34
N ASN A 49 5.14 23.48 -27.24
CA ASN A 49 6.15 24.55 -27.12
C ASN A 49 5.64 25.84 -26.48
N HIS A 50 4.38 25.90 -26.07
CA HIS A 50 3.76 27.00 -25.35
C HIS A 50 3.29 26.53 -23.97
N ALA A 51 3.39 27.39 -22.95
CA ALA A 51 2.92 27.03 -21.61
C ALA A 51 1.39 26.96 -21.54
N TRP A 52 0.71 27.90 -22.21
CA TRP A 52 -0.75 28.05 -22.21
C TRP A 52 -1.25 28.43 -23.60
N THR A 53 -2.41 27.90 -23.95
CA THR A 53 -3.13 28.11 -25.21
C THR A 53 -4.58 28.46 -24.87
N PRO A 54 -5.08 29.65 -25.26
CA PRO A 54 -6.48 30.00 -25.07
C PRO A 54 -7.35 29.14 -25.99
N THR A 55 -8.47 28.64 -25.47
CA THR A 55 -9.41 27.84 -26.28
C THR A 55 -10.53 28.70 -26.89
N GLY A 56 -10.73 29.94 -26.42
CA GLY A 56 -11.90 30.75 -26.78
C GLY A 56 -13.22 30.27 -26.18
N LEU A 57 -13.25 29.13 -25.48
CA LEU A 57 -14.44 28.60 -24.82
C LEU A 57 -14.64 29.30 -23.48
N ARG A 58 -15.80 29.94 -23.30
CA ARG A 58 -16.24 30.40 -21.99
C ARG A 58 -16.90 29.27 -21.23
N VAL A 59 -16.54 29.17 -19.96
CA VAL A 59 -17.07 28.23 -18.98
C VAL A 59 -17.63 29.05 -17.83
N GLU A 60 -18.83 28.71 -17.35
CA GLU A 60 -19.40 29.27 -16.14
C GLU A 60 -19.17 28.32 -14.95
N ARG A 61 -19.04 28.88 -13.75
CA ARG A 61 -18.87 28.09 -12.53
C ARG A 61 -20.04 27.12 -12.37
N GLY A 62 -19.72 25.83 -12.26
CA GLY A 62 -20.70 24.75 -12.14
C GLY A 62 -20.97 23.98 -13.44
N ASP A 63 -20.57 24.53 -14.59
CA ASP A 63 -20.63 23.82 -15.88
C ASP A 63 -19.83 22.53 -15.82
N ARG A 64 -20.32 21.51 -16.52
CA ARG A 64 -19.56 20.28 -16.72
C ARG A 64 -18.57 20.48 -17.86
N LEU A 65 -17.29 20.44 -17.52
CA LEU A 65 -16.19 20.51 -18.47
C LEU A 65 -15.66 19.10 -18.74
N THR A 66 -15.68 18.69 -20.01
CA THR A 66 -15.08 17.44 -20.47
C THR A 66 -13.95 17.75 -21.44
N VAL A 67 -12.76 17.20 -21.19
CA VAL A 67 -11.60 17.27 -22.10
C VAL A 67 -11.10 15.86 -22.36
N VAL A 68 -10.90 15.48 -23.62
CA VAL A 68 -10.46 14.12 -23.99
C VAL A 68 -9.34 14.21 -25.02
N GLU A 69 -8.19 13.58 -24.75
CA GLU A 69 -7.12 13.41 -25.73
C GLU A 69 -7.62 12.56 -26.91
N VAL A 70 -7.31 13.00 -28.13
CA VAL A 70 -7.65 12.28 -29.36
C VAL A 70 -6.41 11.93 -30.18
N PRO A 71 -6.48 10.88 -31.01
CA PRO A 71 -5.40 10.55 -31.93
C PRO A 71 -5.18 11.65 -32.99
N ASP A 72 -3.97 11.71 -33.54
CA ASP A 72 -3.63 12.46 -34.72
C ASP A 72 -4.39 11.95 -35.97
N PRO A 73 -4.38 12.70 -37.08
CA PRO A 73 -5.05 12.28 -38.32
C PRO A 73 -4.57 10.93 -38.89
N LYS A 74 -3.48 10.36 -38.38
CA LYS A 74 -2.93 9.05 -38.75
C LYS A 74 -3.28 7.96 -37.72
N GLY A 75 -4.16 8.25 -36.77
CA GLY A 75 -4.63 7.33 -35.73
C GLY A 75 -3.62 7.08 -34.61
N ARG A 76 -2.56 7.91 -34.47
CA ARG A 76 -1.57 7.78 -33.40
C ARG A 76 -1.90 8.76 -32.28
N LEU A 77 -1.80 8.34 -31.02
CA LEU A 77 -1.93 9.26 -29.89
C LEU A 77 -1.03 10.49 -30.09
N SER A 78 -1.63 11.68 -29.93
CA SER A 78 -0.91 12.94 -29.98
C SER A 78 0.22 12.95 -28.95
N SER A 79 1.35 13.58 -29.28
CA SER A 79 2.48 13.56 -28.35
C SER A 79 3.43 14.72 -28.54
N VAL A 80 4.00 15.15 -27.42
CA VAL A 80 5.04 16.16 -27.35
C VAL A 80 6.38 15.47 -27.16
N THR A 81 7.36 15.88 -27.96
CA THR A 81 8.74 15.43 -27.87
C THR A 81 9.54 16.36 -26.96
N VAL A 82 9.96 15.85 -25.80
CA VAL A 82 10.69 16.58 -24.76
C VAL A 82 12.16 16.14 -24.69
N ARG A 83 13.06 17.02 -24.23
CA ARG A 83 14.49 16.68 -24.03
C ARG A 83 14.72 16.04 -22.65
N ARG A 84 15.42 14.90 -22.63
CA ARG A 84 15.63 14.08 -21.42
C ARG A 84 16.82 14.51 -20.54
N GLY A 85 17.46 15.63 -20.85
CA GLY A 85 18.86 15.87 -20.48
C GLY A 85 19.16 17.15 -19.73
N TRP A 86 20.09 17.04 -18.77
CA TRP A 86 20.59 18.15 -17.96
C TRP A 86 21.71 18.94 -18.67
N LEU A 87 22.51 18.26 -19.52
CA LEU A 87 23.63 18.86 -20.24
C LEU A 87 23.24 19.31 -21.66
N PRO A 88 23.87 20.36 -22.21
CA PRO A 88 23.60 20.85 -23.57
C PRO A 88 23.76 19.78 -24.67
N PHE A 89 24.51 18.71 -24.39
CA PHE A 89 24.84 17.63 -25.31
C PHE A 89 23.94 16.40 -25.20
N ASP A 90 23.00 16.37 -24.25
CA ASP A 90 22.04 15.27 -24.14
C ASP A 90 21.10 15.28 -25.34
N ARG A 91 21.31 14.31 -26.25
CA ARG A 91 20.53 14.15 -27.48
C ARG A 91 19.27 13.29 -27.30
N VAL A 92 19.03 12.74 -26.12
CA VAL A 92 17.91 11.82 -25.88
C VAL A 92 16.60 12.61 -25.83
N ARG A 93 15.71 12.31 -26.78
CA ARG A 93 14.35 12.86 -26.86
C ARG A 93 13.36 11.78 -26.40
N ALA A 94 12.35 12.17 -25.63
CA ALA A 94 11.24 11.30 -25.22
C ALA A 94 9.94 11.84 -25.81
N ARG A 95 9.02 10.95 -26.22
CA ARG A 95 7.64 11.32 -26.58
C ARG A 95 6.74 11.14 -25.37
N VAL A 96 5.89 12.11 -25.11
CA VAL A 96 4.96 12.14 -23.98
C VAL A 96 3.58 12.48 -24.50
N ALA A 97 2.56 11.69 -24.13
CA ALA A 97 1.15 11.96 -24.45
C ALA A 97 0.51 12.88 -23.39
N ALA A 98 -0.76 13.25 -23.54
CA ALA A 98 -1.43 14.20 -22.64
C ALA A 98 -1.40 13.77 -21.16
N GLY A 99 -1.32 12.47 -20.86
CA GLY A 99 -1.14 11.99 -19.49
C GLY A 99 0.19 12.36 -18.82
N GLY A 100 1.20 12.80 -19.57
CA GLY A 100 2.51 13.12 -19.00
C GLY A 100 3.33 11.87 -18.65
N SER A 101 4.37 12.04 -17.82
CA SER A 101 5.20 10.94 -17.36
C SER A 101 5.71 11.11 -15.93
N TYR A 102 5.60 10.06 -15.12
CA TYR A 102 6.24 9.97 -13.80
C TYR A 102 7.73 9.57 -13.86
N THR A 103 8.20 9.06 -15.00
CA THR A 103 9.58 8.56 -15.15
C THR A 103 10.52 9.59 -15.80
N LEU A 104 10.00 10.77 -16.15
CA LEU A 104 10.75 11.93 -16.64
C LEU A 104 10.86 13.01 -15.55
N ARG A 105 11.84 13.91 -15.68
CA ARG A 105 12.13 14.97 -14.69
C ARG A 105 11.97 16.37 -15.31
N THR A 106 11.52 17.35 -14.53
CA THR A 106 11.46 18.78 -14.87
C THR A 106 12.54 19.58 -14.11
N ARG A 107 12.84 20.79 -14.58
CA ARG A 107 13.90 21.68 -14.03
C ARG A 107 13.45 22.43 -12.78
N ASP A 108 12.29 23.08 -12.88
CA ASP A 108 11.79 23.95 -11.84
C ASP A 108 10.74 23.21 -11.02
N ARG A 109 10.79 23.50 -9.72
CA ARG A 109 9.85 22.96 -8.75
C ARG A 109 8.52 23.69 -8.88
N ASP A 110 7.42 22.99 -8.60
CA ASP A 110 6.08 23.56 -8.42
C ASP A 110 5.41 24.17 -9.69
N PHE A 111 5.61 23.66 -10.92
CA PHE A 111 5.12 24.37 -12.12
C PHE A 111 4.51 23.56 -13.26
N PRO A 112 3.41 24.08 -13.87
CA PRO A 112 2.29 24.83 -13.27
C PRO A 112 1.51 23.98 -12.26
N LEU A 113 1.55 22.65 -12.40
CA LEU A 113 1.23 21.71 -11.34
C LEU A 113 2.53 21.19 -10.72
N PRO A 114 2.56 21.02 -9.39
CA PRO A 114 3.69 20.42 -8.71
C PRO A 114 4.05 19.03 -9.26
N ALA A 115 5.30 18.87 -9.65
CA ALA A 115 5.81 17.64 -10.21
C ALA A 115 6.15 16.62 -9.11
N VAL A 116 6.31 15.35 -9.51
CA VAL A 116 6.74 14.24 -8.66
C VAL A 116 7.98 14.60 -7.81
N LEU A 117 8.93 15.37 -8.37
CA LEU A 117 10.15 15.76 -7.65
C LEU A 117 9.88 16.66 -6.43
N ASP A 118 8.68 17.21 -6.27
CA ASP A 118 8.30 18.09 -5.15
C ASP A 118 7.39 17.41 -4.14
N ASP A 119 7.36 16.08 -4.18
CA ASP A 119 6.52 15.24 -3.31
C ASP A 119 5.01 15.41 -3.53
N ARG A 120 4.60 15.83 -4.74
CA ARG A 120 3.19 16.04 -5.08
C ARG A 120 2.70 15.12 -6.20
N ARG A 121 1.38 15.18 -6.46
CA ARG A 121 0.56 14.16 -7.15
C ARG A 121 0.79 14.03 -8.66
N PHE A 122 1.22 15.09 -9.36
CA PHE A 122 1.02 15.18 -10.81
C PHE A 122 2.26 14.84 -11.64
N PRO A 123 2.08 14.20 -12.82
CA PRO A 123 3.17 13.82 -13.69
C PRO A 123 3.79 15.02 -14.42
N ALA A 124 5.05 14.89 -14.81
CA ALA A 124 5.74 15.89 -15.62
C ALA A 124 5.19 15.91 -17.05
N TYR A 125 5.17 17.09 -17.70
CA TYR A 125 4.80 17.27 -19.11
C TYR A 125 3.37 16.83 -19.48
N CYS A 126 2.46 16.71 -18.50
CA CYS A 126 1.05 16.41 -18.78
C CYS A 126 0.29 17.61 -19.33
N LEU A 127 -0.86 17.34 -19.96
CA LEU A 127 -1.85 18.33 -20.29
C LEU A 127 -2.50 18.87 -19.01
N VAL A 128 -2.56 20.19 -18.90
CA VAL A 128 -3.13 20.93 -17.77
C VAL A 128 -4.14 21.96 -18.27
N GLY A 129 -5.05 22.36 -17.39
CA GLY A 129 -6.08 23.35 -17.67
C GLY A 129 -6.11 24.43 -16.60
N ARG A 130 -6.63 25.60 -16.95
CA ARG A 130 -7.03 26.66 -16.01
C ARG A 130 -8.22 27.44 -16.58
N ILE A 131 -9.06 27.99 -15.70
CA ILE A 131 -10.22 28.81 -16.10
C ILE A 131 -9.95 30.27 -15.71
N GLY A 132 -9.88 31.15 -16.71
CA GLY A 132 -9.40 32.52 -16.54
C GLY A 132 -7.88 32.63 -16.61
N GLU A 133 -7.39 33.86 -16.84
CA GLU A 133 -5.96 34.14 -17.03
C GLU A 133 -5.13 33.89 -15.76
N ASP A 134 -5.74 34.07 -14.59
CA ASP A 134 -5.15 33.85 -13.26
C ASP A 134 -5.83 32.71 -12.47
N GLY A 135 -6.55 31.83 -13.18
CA GLY A 135 -7.27 30.71 -12.55
C GLY A 135 -6.35 29.64 -11.97
N ASP A 136 -6.87 28.90 -10.99
CA ASP A 136 -6.19 27.73 -10.44
C ASP A 136 -5.96 26.68 -11.54
N VAL A 137 -4.76 26.11 -11.51
CA VAL A 137 -4.35 25.10 -12.49
C VAL A 137 -4.82 23.72 -12.02
N PHE A 138 -5.42 22.96 -12.93
CA PHE A 138 -5.83 21.58 -12.68
C PHE A 138 -5.26 20.60 -13.70
N TYR A 139 -5.15 19.33 -13.28
CA TYR A 139 -4.69 18.24 -14.13
C TYR A 139 -5.79 17.87 -15.12
N VAL A 140 -5.45 17.86 -16.41
CA VAL A 140 -6.36 17.43 -17.48
C VAL A 140 -6.01 16.00 -17.92
N GLY A 141 -4.73 15.73 -18.19
CA GLY A 141 -4.30 14.39 -18.58
C GLY A 141 -4.90 13.91 -19.90
N PRO A 142 -5.08 12.58 -20.08
CA PRO A 142 -5.70 12.03 -21.29
C PRO A 142 -7.23 12.19 -21.30
N ARG A 143 -7.84 12.37 -20.12
CA ARG A 143 -9.27 12.64 -19.97
C ARG A 143 -9.51 13.39 -18.67
N TYR A 144 -10.29 14.46 -18.76
CA TYR A 144 -10.86 15.22 -17.65
C TYR A 144 -12.38 15.26 -17.79
N ASP A 145 -13.09 15.07 -16.69
CA ASP A 145 -14.53 15.19 -16.59
C ASP A 145 -14.83 15.73 -15.19
N GLY A 146 -15.21 17.00 -15.09
CA GLY A 146 -15.33 17.70 -13.83
C GLY A 146 -16.17 18.96 -13.93
N LYS A 147 -16.57 19.50 -12.77
CA LYS A 147 -17.28 20.78 -12.71
C LYS A 147 -16.29 21.93 -12.67
N ALA A 148 -16.57 22.96 -13.45
CA ALA A 148 -15.84 24.22 -13.40
C ALA A 148 -15.97 24.88 -12.02
N ASP A 149 -14.84 25.19 -11.39
CA ASP A 149 -14.75 25.84 -10.09
C ASP A 149 -14.80 27.37 -10.18
N ALA A 150 -14.52 27.92 -11.35
CA ALA A 150 -14.58 29.34 -11.69
C ALA A 150 -15.31 29.59 -13.02
N SER A 151 -15.71 30.84 -13.26
CA SER A 151 -16.20 31.32 -14.56
C SER A 151 -15.07 32.02 -15.31
N GLY A 152 -14.94 31.80 -16.61
CA GLY A 152 -13.91 32.42 -17.43
C GLY A 152 -13.63 31.70 -18.74
N GLU A 153 -12.62 32.13 -19.47
CA GLU A 153 -12.13 31.40 -20.64
C GLU A 153 -11.30 30.18 -20.21
N LEU A 154 -11.50 29.03 -20.84
CA LEU A 154 -10.67 27.85 -20.65
C LEU A 154 -9.33 28.00 -21.37
N TRP A 155 -8.24 27.75 -20.66
CA TRP A 155 -6.89 27.66 -21.21
C TRP A 155 -6.35 26.25 -21.02
N LEU A 156 -5.70 25.72 -22.05
CA LEU A 156 -5.03 24.42 -22.03
C LEU A 156 -3.52 24.59 -22.20
N GLY A 157 -2.73 23.79 -21.50
CA GLY A 157 -1.29 23.96 -21.42
C GLY A 157 -0.54 22.68 -21.16
N ILE A 158 0.78 22.78 -21.10
CA ILE A 158 1.68 21.67 -20.76
C ILE A 158 2.33 21.91 -19.40
N ASN A 159 2.45 20.85 -18.60
CA ASN A 159 3.10 20.88 -17.31
C ASN A 159 4.64 20.91 -17.43
N ASP A 160 5.18 21.94 -18.07
CA ASP A 160 6.62 22.15 -18.33
C ASP A 160 7.02 23.60 -18.06
N PRO A 161 8.01 23.86 -17.18
CA PRO A 161 8.51 25.21 -16.92
C PRO A 161 9.29 25.83 -18.09
N ASN A 162 9.73 25.04 -19.07
CA ASN A 162 10.45 25.56 -20.23
C ASN A 162 10.01 24.87 -21.54
N PRO A 163 8.77 25.14 -21.99
CA PRO A 163 8.18 24.41 -23.10
C PRO A 163 8.83 24.78 -24.44
N ALA A 164 9.51 25.93 -24.57
CA ALA A 164 10.01 26.47 -25.83
C ALA A 164 10.88 25.52 -26.68
N LYS A 165 11.45 24.45 -26.07
CA LYS A 165 12.28 23.45 -26.77
C LYS A 165 11.53 22.18 -27.17
N ASN A 166 10.28 22.05 -26.79
CA ASN A 166 9.43 20.93 -27.11
C ASN A 166 8.99 20.98 -28.59
N LYS A 167 8.56 19.84 -29.11
CA LYS A 167 8.04 19.72 -30.48
C LYS A 167 6.81 18.83 -30.52
N GLY A 168 5.84 19.16 -31.37
CA GLY A 168 4.56 18.46 -31.45
C GLY A 168 3.52 19.12 -30.56
N GLU A 169 2.36 18.48 -30.47
CA GLU A 169 1.16 19.01 -29.85
C GLU A 169 0.33 17.89 -29.22
N PHE A 170 -0.52 18.26 -28.27
CA PHE A 170 -1.63 17.41 -27.84
C PHE A 170 -2.86 17.78 -28.65
N LEU A 171 -3.62 16.78 -29.08
CA LEU A 171 -4.91 16.99 -29.71
C LEU A 171 -5.98 16.57 -28.73
N CYS A 172 -6.96 17.43 -28.50
CA CYS A 172 -8.04 17.13 -27.58
C CYS A 172 -9.39 17.61 -28.09
N LYS A 173 -10.45 16.96 -27.62
CA LYS A 173 -11.83 17.39 -27.76
C LYS A 173 -12.29 18.01 -26.45
N VAL A 174 -12.96 19.14 -26.51
CA VAL A 174 -13.53 19.83 -25.34
C VAL A 174 -15.04 19.99 -25.52
N ALA A 175 -15.78 19.69 -24.47
CA ALA A 175 -17.20 20.02 -24.31
C ALA A 175 -17.43 20.78 -23.00
N VAL A 176 -18.34 21.75 -23.05
CA VAL A 176 -18.84 22.51 -21.91
C VAL A 176 -20.37 22.37 -21.93
N GLU A 177 -20.92 21.71 -20.92
CA GLU A 177 -22.34 21.41 -20.81
C GLU A 177 -22.96 22.12 -19.60
N ASP A 178 -24.17 22.66 -19.77
CA ASP A 178 -24.98 23.23 -18.69
C ASP A 178 -25.37 22.12 -17.70
N PRO A 179 -25.33 22.37 -16.37
CA PRO A 179 -25.63 21.38 -15.33
C PRO A 179 -27.03 20.73 -15.40
N SER A 180 -27.93 21.19 -16.27
CA SER A 180 -29.29 20.65 -16.44
C SER A 180 -29.41 19.34 -17.24
N THR A 181 -28.31 18.81 -17.78
CA THR A 181 -28.30 17.51 -18.47
C THR A 181 -27.52 16.45 -17.68
N GLU A 182 -28.19 15.77 -16.74
CA GLU A 182 -27.66 14.52 -16.18
C GLU A 182 -28.00 13.33 -17.11
N GLU A 183 -26.98 12.70 -17.69
CA GLU A 183 -27.06 11.28 -18.01
C GLU A 183 -26.23 10.45 -17.01
N PRO A 184 -26.73 9.29 -16.56
CA PRO A 184 -26.01 8.44 -15.63
C PRO A 184 -24.80 7.81 -16.33
N ASN A 185 -23.63 7.98 -15.73
CA ASN A 185 -22.39 7.35 -16.17
C ASN A 185 -22.47 5.84 -15.84
N THR A 186 -23.10 5.05 -16.70
CA THR A 186 -23.08 3.59 -16.61
C THR A 186 -21.86 3.05 -17.33
N TRP A 187 -20.96 2.42 -16.57
CA TRP A 187 -19.89 1.59 -17.11
C TRP A 187 -20.49 0.52 -18.03
N PRO A 188 -19.91 0.25 -19.21
CA PRO A 188 -20.33 -0.86 -20.04
C PRO A 188 -20.16 -2.16 -19.23
N ARG A 189 -21.28 -2.81 -18.90
CA ARG A 189 -21.24 -4.20 -18.44
C ARG A 189 -20.81 -5.05 -19.62
N GLY A 190 -19.61 -5.62 -19.53
CA GLY A 190 -19.19 -6.66 -20.46
C GLY A 190 -20.21 -7.79 -20.47
N VAL A 191 -20.69 -8.15 -21.66
CA VAL A 191 -21.58 -9.30 -21.86
C VAL A 191 -20.77 -10.56 -21.59
N ALA A 192 -21.20 -11.35 -20.61
CA ALA A 192 -20.65 -12.67 -20.37
C ALA A 192 -20.87 -13.54 -21.61
N LEU A 193 -19.79 -13.93 -22.29
CA LEU A 193 -19.86 -14.99 -23.29
C LEU A 193 -20.03 -16.31 -22.54
N ASP A 194 -21.16 -16.98 -22.76
CA ASP A 194 -21.41 -18.33 -22.26
C ASP A 194 -20.48 -19.31 -22.99
N ARG A 195 -19.33 -19.55 -22.38
CA ARG A 195 -18.49 -20.72 -22.63
C ARG A 195 -18.58 -21.56 -21.37
N GLY A 196 -19.10 -22.78 -21.50
CA GLY A 196 -19.48 -23.63 -20.36
C GLY A 196 -18.40 -23.75 -19.27
N LYS A 197 -18.84 -24.11 -18.05
CA LYS A 197 -18.04 -24.19 -16.79
C LYS A 197 -16.51 -24.25 -17.03
N PRO A 198 -15.80 -23.12 -16.97
CA PRO A 198 -14.36 -23.07 -17.13
C PRO A 198 -13.71 -23.91 -16.04
N ARG A 199 -12.72 -24.68 -16.45
CA ARG A 199 -11.79 -25.34 -15.55
C ARG A 199 -10.41 -24.76 -15.81
N PRO A 200 -9.53 -24.74 -14.79
CA PRO A 200 -8.12 -24.45 -15.00
C PRO A 200 -7.59 -25.26 -16.19
N ILE A 201 -6.87 -24.60 -17.09
CA ILE A 201 -6.34 -25.30 -18.27
C ILE A 201 -5.20 -26.25 -17.84
N PRO A 202 -5.09 -27.45 -18.45
CA PRO A 202 -3.97 -28.34 -18.21
C PRO A 202 -2.66 -27.67 -18.57
N ASP A 203 -1.59 -28.01 -17.84
CA ASP A 203 -0.26 -27.47 -18.10
C ASP A 203 -0.25 -25.93 -18.22
N ALA A 204 -0.92 -25.23 -17.29
CA ALA A 204 -0.78 -23.79 -17.13
C ALA A 204 0.52 -23.37 -16.41
N ASN A 205 1.00 -22.16 -16.70
CA ASN A 205 1.95 -21.47 -15.85
C ASN A 205 1.20 -20.48 -14.93
N VAL A 206 1.78 -20.16 -13.76
CA VAL A 206 1.31 -19.08 -12.90
C VAL A 206 2.45 -18.09 -12.66
N VAL A 207 2.18 -16.82 -12.91
CA VAL A 207 3.09 -15.71 -12.61
C VAL A 207 2.46 -14.82 -11.55
N ILE A 208 3.11 -14.74 -10.40
CA ILE A 208 2.66 -13.95 -9.25
C ILE A 208 3.51 -12.68 -9.16
N PHE A 209 2.90 -11.52 -9.39
CA PHE A 209 3.48 -10.21 -9.13
C PHE A 209 3.10 -9.77 -7.72
N PHE A 210 4.11 -9.67 -6.85
CA PHE A 210 3.96 -9.14 -5.51
C PHE A 210 4.52 -7.71 -5.48
N ILE A 211 3.64 -6.70 -5.46
CA ILE A 211 4.03 -5.28 -5.35
C ILE A 211 3.81 -4.83 -3.91
N ASP A 212 4.90 -4.74 -3.16
CA ASP A 212 4.93 -4.49 -1.72
C ASP A 212 4.28 -3.16 -1.36
N GLY A 213 3.32 -3.19 -0.43
CA GLY A 213 2.59 -2.02 0.06
C GLY A 213 1.67 -1.31 -0.93
N LEU A 214 1.56 -1.74 -2.19
CA LEU A 214 0.76 -1.03 -3.21
C LEU A 214 -0.73 -0.97 -2.81
N ARG A 215 -1.29 0.23 -2.71
CA ARG A 215 -2.72 0.38 -2.43
C ARG A 215 -3.57 0.15 -3.70
N PRO A 216 -4.72 -0.54 -3.59
CA PRO A 216 -5.57 -0.81 -4.74
C PRO A 216 -6.19 0.45 -5.35
N ASP A 217 -6.57 1.43 -4.53
CA ASP A 217 -7.13 2.70 -5.02
C ASP A 217 -6.10 3.50 -5.84
N VAL A 218 -4.85 3.56 -5.36
CA VAL A 218 -3.75 4.21 -6.09
C VAL A 218 -3.43 3.48 -7.39
N ALA A 219 -3.39 2.13 -7.38
CA ALA A 219 -3.11 1.34 -8.58
C ALA A 219 -4.18 1.59 -9.66
N VAL A 220 -5.46 1.52 -9.29
CA VAL A 220 -6.59 1.77 -10.20
C VAL A 220 -6.57 3.20 -10.71
N GLU A 221 -6.36 4.20 -9.84
CA GLU A 221 -6.26 5.60 -10.24
C GLU A 221 -5.11 5.81 -11.24
N MET A 222 -3.91 5.32 -10.93
CA MET A 222 -2.75 5.48 -11.81
C MET A 222 -2.91 4.76 -13.16
N ALA A 223 -3.59 3.61 -13.17
CA ALA A 223 -3.93 2.88 -14.38
C ALA A 223 -4.94 3.65 -15.25
N GLN A 224 -5.96 4.26 -14.65
CA GLN A 224 -6.93 5.12 -15.33
C GLN A 224 -6.27 6.38 -15.89
N MET A 225 -5.29 6.95 -15.17
CA MET A 225 -4.46 8.05 -15.65
C MET A 225 -3.50 7.64 -16.78
N GLY A 226 -3.38 6.36 -17.12
CA GLY A 226 -2.51 5.85 -18.20
C GLY A 226 -1.06 5.58 -17.79
N HIS A 227 -0.75 5.54 -16.48
CA HIS A 227 0.61 5.35 -15.96
C HIS A 227 0.94 3.94 -15.50
N MET A 228 -0.05 3.04 -15.49
CA MET A 228 0.15 1.61 -15.32
C MET A 228 -0.52 0.84 -16.47
N PRO A 229 -0.05 1.03 -17.73
CA PRO A 229 -0.71 0.48 -18.90
C PRO A 229 -0.70 -1.06 -18.93
N THR A 230 0.35 -1.70 -18.42
CA THR A 230 0.42 -3.18 -18.37
C THR A 230 -0.57 -3.72 -17.35
N PHE A 231 -0.64 -3.09 -16.18
CA PHE A 231 -1.60 -3.42 -15.14
C PHE A 231 -3.03 -3.28 -15.66
N ARG A 232 -3.32 -2.17 -16.34
CA ARG A 232 -4.62 -1.95 -16.95
C ARG A 232 -4.96 -3.04 -17.96
N GLU A 233 -4.08 -3.29 -18.93
CA GLU A 233 -4.29 -4.29 -19.99
C GLU A 233 -4.55 -5.69 -19.39
N ILE A 234 -3.69 -6.13 -18.47
CA ILE A 234 -3.73 -7.50 -17.96
C ILE A 234 -4.81 -7.70 -16.91
N PHE A 235 -4.94 -6.79 -15.94
CA PHE A 235 -5.73 -7.04 -14.74
C PHE A 235 -7.04 -6.27 -14.69
N MET A 236 -7.09 -5.02 -15.14
CA MET A 236 -8.34 -4.25 -15.14
C MET A 236 -9.22 -4.64 -16.31
N ASP A 237 -8.67 -4.60 -17.53
CA ASP A 237 -9.41 -4.84 -18.75
C ASP A 237 -9.46 -6.35 -19.05
N GLY A 238 -8.32 -7.05 -18.95
CA GLY A 238 -8.18 -8.47 -19.26
C GLY A 238 -8.38 -9.44 -18.08
N GLY A 239 -8.73 -8.95 -16.89
CA GLY A 239 -8.76 -9.75 -15.67
C GLY A 239 -9.93 -9.45 -14.74
N THR A 240 -9.87 -10.05 -13.55
CA THR A 240 -10.82 -9.90 -12.46
C THR A 240 -10.14 -9.26 -11.26
N GLN A 241 -10.78 -8.23 -10.71
CA GLN A 241 -10.42 -7.61 -9.44
C GLN A 241 -11.26 -8.19 -8.30
N VAL A 242 -10.64 -8.42 -7.15
CA VAL A 242 -11.36 -8.54 -5.87
C VAL A 242 -11.32 -7.17 -5.18
N GLU A 243 -12.46 -6.50 -5.09
CA GLU A 243 -12.52 -5.13 -4.56
C GLU A 243 -12.21 -5.08 -3.06
N ASN A 244 -12.78 -6.01 -2.31
CA ASN A 244 -12.70 -6.09 -0.86
C ASN A 244 -11.72 -7.18 -0.42
N ALA A 245 -10.47 -7.08 -0.85
CA ALA A 245 -9.40 -7.98 -0.42
C ALA A 245 -8.62 -7.37 0.75
N PHE A 246 -8.40 -8.15 1.81
CA PHE A 246 -7.75 -7.67 3.03
C PHE A 246 -6.58 -8.55 3.49
N SER A 247 -5.56 -7.91 4.02
CA SER A 247 -4.44 -8.51 4.74
C SER A 247 -4.92 -9.19 6.04
N ILE A 248 -4.04 -9.95 6.71
CA ILE A 248 -4.19 -10.27 8.13
C ILE A 248 -3.73 -9.07 8.99
N LEU A 249 -3.89 -9.17 10.32
CA LEU A 249 -3.43 -8.17 11.27
C LEU A 249 -2.29 -8.69 12.16
N PRO A 250 -1.31 -7.83 12.50
CA PRO A 250 -1.10 -6.49 11.95
C PRO A 250 -0.72 -6.53 10.46
N SER A 251 -1.01 -5.44 9.74
CA SER A 251 -0.76 -5.31 8.29
C SER A 251 0.72 -5.07 7.98
N LEU A 252 1.59 -6.00 8.41
CA LEU A 252 3.06 -5.95 8.25
C LEU A 252 3.53 -6.97 7.22
N THR A 253 4.58 -6.62 6.47
CA THR A 253 5.12 -7.41 5.35
C THR A 253 5.37 -8.87 5.67
N ASP A 254 6.11 -9.17 6.73
CA ASP A 254 6.54 -10.55 7.01
C ASP A 254 5.37 -11.48 7.38
N ALA A 255 4.45 -10.98 8.20
CA ALA A 255 3.28 -11.72 8.63
C ALA A 255 2.34 -11.99 7.45
N ASN A 256 2.09 -10.97 6.62
CA ASN A 256 1.19 -11.07 5.48
C ASN A 256 1.78 -11.88 4.32
N PHE A 257 3.09 -11.73 4.05
CA PHE A 257 3.77 -12.58 3.08
C PHE A 257 3.73 -14.05 3.51
N ALA A 258 3.99 -14.34 4.79
CA ALA A 258 3.84 -15.70 5.32
C ALA A 258 2.42 -16.23 5.11
N SER A 259 1.40 -15.45 5.47
CA SER A 259 -0.01 -15.84 5.24
C SER A 259 -0.34 -16.07 3.77
N MET A 260 0.21 -15.26 2.86
CA MET A 260 0.04 -15.46 1.42
C MET A 260 0.64 -16.79 0.95
N ILE A 261 1.91 -17.08 1.30
CA ILE A 261 2.59 -18.27 0.80
C ILE A 261 2.10 -19.55 1.45
N THR A 262 1.52 -19.51 2.65
CA THR A 262 1.01 -20.71 3.36
C THR A 262 -0.49 -20.88 3.26
N GLY A 263 -1.24 -19.82 2.89
CA GLY A 263 -2.70 -19.81 2.94
C GLY A 263 -3.24 -19.98 4.37
N THR A 264 -2.46 -19.63 5.39
CA THR A 264 -2.84 -19.78 6.81
C THR A 264 -2.67 -18.46 7.57
N PHE A 265 -3.32 -18.34 8.72
CA PHE A 265 -3.13 -17.22 9.64
C PHE A 265 -1.91 -17.41 10.56
N SER A 266 -1.52 -16.34 11.25
CA SER A 266 -0.31 -16.28 12.07
C SER A 266 -0.30 -17.19 13.31
N ASP A 267 -1.45 -17.72 13.71
CA ASP A 267 -1.58 -18.76 14.73
C ASP A 267 -1.02 -20.11 14.27
N LYS A 268 -0.99 -20.38 12.95
CA LYS A 268 -0.43 -21.61 12.38
C LYS A 268 1.00 -21.42 11.90
N HIS A 269 1.26 -20.42 11.06
CA HIS A 269 2.60 -20.24 10.47
C HIS A 269 3.60 -19.55 11.42
N GLY A 270 3.15 -18.96 12.54
CA GLY A 270 4.00 -18.41 13.60
C GLY A 270 4.63 -17.04 13.32
N SER A 271 4.64 -16.57 12.08
CA SER A 271 5.05 -15.19 11.78
C SER A 271 3.92 -14.21 12.16
N LYS A 272 4.10 -13.51 13.28
CA LYS A 272 3.12 -12.56 13.82
C LYS A 272 3.45 -11.11 13.47
N THR A 273 4.73 -10.77 13.29
CA THR A 273 5.24 -9.40 13.07
C THR A 273 6.64 -9.41 12.46
N ASN A 274 7.05 -8.29 11.88
CA ASN A 274 8.42 -8.07 11.39
C ASN A 274 9.51 -8.19 12.48
N PHE A 275 9.20 -7.79 13.72
CA PHE A 275 10.11 -7.82 14.86
C PHE A 275 9.38 -8.28 16.11
N HIS A 276 9.96 -9.21 16.84
CA HIS A 276 9.41 -9.68 18.11
C HIS A 276 10.51 -9.89 19.15
N PHE A 277 10.09 -9.94 20.42
CA PHE A 277 10.96 -10.29 21.52
C PHE A 277 10.87 -11.80 21.80
N ASP A 278 11.99 -12.50 21.66
CA ASP A 278 12.12 -13.90 22.08
C ASP A 278 12.50 -13.88 23.57
N ARG A 279 11.50 -14.11 24.43
CA ARG A 279 11.65 -14.05 25.90
C ARG A 279 12.64 -15.09 26.40
N GLN A 280 12.64 -16.27 25.79
CA GLN A 280 13.54 -17.36 26.18
C GLN A 280 15.00 -17.01 25.93
N LYS A 281 15.27 -16.37 24.79
CA LYS A 281 16.64 -15.97 24.41
C LYS A 281 17.00 -14.57 24.90
N GLY A 282 16.07 -13.85 25.53
CA GLY A 282 16.26 -12.50 26.04
C GLY A 282 16.71 -11.51 24.96
N ARG A 283 16.28 -11.69 23.69
CA ARG A 283 16.73 -10.86 22.57
C ARG A 283 15.65 -10.58 21.54
N PHE A 284 15.83 -9.48 20.81
CA PHE A 284 15.02 -9.20 19.62
C PHE A 284 15.37 -10.14 18.47
N VAL A 285 14.31 -10.56 17.78
CA VAL A 285 14.38 -11.27 16.52
C VAL A 285 13.80 -10.33 15.46
N SER A 286 14.60 -10.09 14.42
CA SER A 286 14.17 -9.36 13.22
C SER A 286 13.95 -10.38 12.12
N ASN A 287 12.73 -10.49 11.61
CA ASN A 287 12.43 -11.36 10.49
C ASN A 287 12.88 -10.73 9.16
N LEU A 288 13.00 -9.40 9.10
CA LEU A 288 13.47 -8.63 7.94
C LEU A 288 15.01 -8.60 7.75
N ASN A 289 15.78 -9.16 8.68
CA ASN A 289 17.24 -9.21 8.53
C ASN A 289 17.61 -10.24 7.44
N LYS A 290 18.54 -9.89 6.54
CA LYS A 290 19.08 -10.78 5.49
C LYS A 290 19.58 -12.15 6.01
N TYR A 291 19.97 -12.24 7.28
CA TYR A 291 20.40 -13.50 7.92
C TYR A 291 19.24 -14.28 8.57
N SER A 292 18.05 -13.69 8.69
CA SER A 292 16.88 -14.24 9.37
C SER A 292 15.79 -14.73 8.44
N TYR A 293 15.81 -14.35 7.15
CA TYR A 293 14.91 -14.94 6.15
C TYR A 293 14.98 -16.47 6.04
N PRO A 294 16.17 -17.10 6.05
CA PRO A 294 16.23 -18.56 6.09
C PRO A 294 15.61 -19.14 7.38
N ARG A 295 15.64 -18.39 8.49
CA ARG A 295 15.09 -18.81 9.79
C ARG A 295 13.58 -18.93 9.71
N LEU A 296 12.86 -17.95 9.17
CA LEU A 296 11.40 -18.03 9.08
C LEU A 296 10.93 -19.18 8.17
N ALA A 297 11.55 -19.38 7.00
CA ALA A 297 11.23 -20.53 6.16
C ALA A 297 11.48 -21.88 6.86
N ALA A 298 12.52 -21.96 7.71
CA ALA A 298 12.74 -23.14 8.55
C ALA A 298 11.68 -23.29 9.65
N GLN A 299 11.23 -22.20 10.27
CA GLN A 299 10.18 -22.23 11.29
C GLN A 299 8.86 -22.72 10.70
N ILE A 300 8.42 -22.17 9.56
CA ILE A 300 7.22 -22.63 8.85
C ILE A 300 7.29 -24.14 8.58
N ARG A 301 8.43 -24.62 8.07
CA ARG A 301 8.64 -26.06 7.80
C ARG A 301 8.67 -26.92 9.06
N GLN A 302 9.32 -26.46 10.13
CA GLN A 302 9.43 -27.19 11.40
C GLN A 302 8.05 -27.40 12.05
N ARG A 303 7.15 -26.45 11.85
CA ARG A 303 5.76 -26.52 12.33
C ARG A 303 4.89 -27.47 11.52
N GLY A 304 5.37 -27.97 10.38
CA GLY A 304 4.58 -28.81 9.47
C GLY A 304 3.62 -28.00 8.58
N VAL A 305 3.75 -26.67 8.54
CA VAL A 305 2.99 -25.81 7.63
C VAL A 305 3.68 -25.83 6.26
N ARG A 306 2.93 -26.11 5.20
CA ARG A 306 3.44 -26.08 3.82
C ARG A 306 3.28 -24.70 3.22
N ALA A 307 4.34 -24.20 2.62
CA ALA A 307 4.31 -23.00 1.80
C ALA A 307 4.19 -23.34 0.31
N ILE A 308 3.92 -22.35 -0.54
CA ILE A 308 3.71 -22.49 -1.99
C ILE A 308 4.80 -23.33 -2.67
N TYR A 309 6.07 -23.11 -2.32
CA TYR A 309 7.20 -23.83 -2.91
C TYR A 309 7.27 -25.31 -2.50
N ASP A 310 6.63 -25.72 -1.39
CA ASP A 310 6.53 -27.13 -0.98
C ASP A 310 5.51 -27.88 -1.83
N TYR A 311 4.52 -27.16 -2.39
CA TYR A 311 3.62 -27.73 -3.39
C TYR A 311 4.33 -27.88 -4.73
N PHE A 312 5.20 -26.95 -5.13
CA PHE A 312 5.86 -26.98 -6.44
C PHE A 312 7.38 -27.21 -6.35
N PRO A 313 7.86 -28.32 -5.74
CA PRO A 313 9.26 -28.45 -5.36
C PRO A 313 10.23 -28.44 -6.54
N ASP A 314 9.82 -28.93 -7.71
CA ASP A 314 10.67 -29.05 -8.91
C ASP A 314 10.33 -28.01 -10.00
N SER A 315 9.35 -27.14 -9.74
CA SER A 315 8.83 -26.20 -10.73
C SER A 315 8.50 -24.80 -10.22
N PHE A 316 8.82 -24.51 -8.95
CA PHE A 316 8.77 -23.17 -8.39
C PHE A 316 10.05 -22.38 -8.70
N GLY A 317 9.88 -21.14 -9.16
CA GLY A 317 10.98 -20.19 -9.37
C GLY A 317 10.69 -18.85 -8.69
N ALA A 318 11.67 -18.29 -7.99
CA ALA A 318 11.52 -16.95 -7.41
C ALA A 318 12.88 -16.25 -7.34
N GLY A 319 12.85 -14.91 -7.43
CA GLY A 319 14.01 -14.08 -7.14
C GLY A 319 14.28 -13.98 -5.63
N ALA A 320 14.84 -12.85 -5.18
CA ALA A 320 14.82 -12.55 -3.75
C ALA A 320 13.36 -12.46 -3.28
N LEU A 321 13.08 -12.94 -2.08
CA LEU A 321 11.77 -12.86 -1.43
C LEU A 321 11.95 -12.21 -0.06
N PRO A 322 10.89 -11.61 0.51
CA PRO A 322 10.92 -11.19 1.90
C PRO A 322 11.03 -12.38 2.86
N VAL A 323 10.86 -13.62 2.40
CA VAL A 323 11.24 -14.81 3.17
C VAL A 323 11.90 -15.82 2.22
N GLN A 324 13.17 -16.11 2.45
CA GLN A 324 13.97 -16.93 1.53
C GLN A 324 13.70 -18.42 1.77
N PRO A 325 13.23 -19.17 0.77
CA PRO A 325 12.99 -20.61 0.91
C PRO A 325 14.30 -21.35 1.15
N ARG A 326 14.27 -22.37 2.01
CA ARG A 326 15.43 -23.24 2.30
C ARG A 326 15.49 -24.52 1.45
N SER A 327 14.55 -24.72 0.53
CA SER A 327 14.53 -25.92 -0.31
C SER A 327 15.64 -25.87 -1.37
N PRO A 328 16.57 -26.86 -1.40
CA PRO A 328 17.60 -26.96 -2.44
C PRO A 328 17.05 -27.37 -3.82
N LYS A 329 15.75 -27.71 -3.91
CA LYS A 329 15.08 -28.14 -5.15
C LYS A 329 14.27 -27.05 -5.83
N VAL A 330 13.90 -25.98 -5.11
CA VAL A 330 13.45 -24.75 -5.77
C VAL A 330 14.55 -24.39 -6.76
N LEU A 331 14.19 -24.04 -8.00
CA LEU A 331 15.13 -23.54 -9.01
C LEU A 331 15.62 -22.15 -8.55
N GLN A 332 16.35 -22.15 -7.44
CA GLN A 332 17.15 -21.07 -6.93
C GLN A 332 18.36 -21.07 -7.83
N VAL A 333 18.29 -20.24 -8.85
CA VAL A 333 19.51 -19.62 -9.31
C VAL A 333 20.13 -18.97 -8.06
N ASN A 334 21.24 -19.56 -7.60
CA ASN A 334 21.89 -19.34 -6.31
C ASN A 334 21.86 -17.86 -5.89
N LEU A 335 21.75 -17.54 -4.60
CA LEU A 335 21.84 -16.15 -4.08
C LEU A 335 23.05 -15.40 -4.67
N LEU A 336 24.14 -16.12 -4.95
CA LEU A 336 25.33 -15.63 -5.65
C LEU A 336 25.06 -15.15 -7.08
N GLU A 337 24.25 -15.88 -7.82
CA GLU A 337 23.83 -15.58 -9.18
C GLU A 337 22.77 -14.47 -9.24
N TRP A 338 21.87 -14.39 -8.25
CA TRP A 338 21.00 -13.22 -8.06
C TRP A 338 21.83 -11.98 -7.71
N ALA A 339 22.81 -12.10 -6.81
CA ALA A 339 23.70 -11.00 -6.43
C ALA A 339 24.56 -10.52 -7.60
N HIS A 340 25.10 -11.44 -8.42
CA HIS A 340 25.85 -11.11 -9.63
C HIS A 340 24.99 -10.36 -10.66
N ARG A 341 23.77 -10.83 -10.93
CA ARG A 341 22.83 -10.13 -11.83
C ARG A 341 22.41 -8.77 -11.28
N SER A 342 22.16 -8.69 -9.97
CA SER A 342 21.81 -7.44 -9.29
C SER A 342 22.94 -6.41 -9.39
N LEU A 343 24.20 -6.85 -9.22
CA LEU A 343 25.38 -6.02 -9.46
C LEU A 343 25.45 -5.53 -10.90
N ASN A 344 25.20 -6.40 -11.88
CA ASN A 344 25.23 -6.03 -13.30
C ASN A 344 24.09 -5.08 -13.68
N VAL A 345 22.93 -5.16 -13.02
CA VAL A 345 21.81 -4.21 -13.22
C VAL A 345 22.09 -2.86 -12.55
N ALA A 346 22.67 -2.88 -11.34
CA ALA A 346 22.89 -1.69 -10.53
C ALA A 346 24.24 -1.00 -10.79
N ASN A 347 25.13 -1.62 -11.56
CA ASN A 347 26.55 -1.28 -11.74
C ASN A 347 27.43 -1.32 -10.47
N CYS A 348 26.86 -1.13 -9.28
CA CYS A 348 27.57 -1.23 -8.01
C CYS A 348 26.65 -1.66 -6.86
N MET A 349 27.23 -2.25 -5.80
CA MET A 349 26.48 -2.84 -4.68
C MET A 349 25.63 -1.81 -3.91
N SER A 350 26.10 -0.56 -3.79
CA SER A 350 25.37 0.51 -3.10
C SER A 350 24.08 0.93 -3.81
N GLU A 351 23.92 0.61 -5.11
CA GLU A 351 22.75 0.96 -5.92
C GLU A 351 21.75 -0.19 -6.05
N VAL A 352 22.13 -1.42 -5.66
CA VAL A 352 21.26 -2.61 -5.78
C VAL A 352 19.93 -2.40 -5.06
N LEU A 353 19.94 -1.88 -3.83
CA LEU A 353 18.72 -1.63 -3.06
C LEU A 353 17.83 -0.55 -3.69
N LYS A 354 18.40 0.40 -4.45
CA LYS A 354 17.62 1.45 -5.14
C LYS A 354 17.03 0.97 -6.46
N GLN A 355 17.58 -0.11 -7.02
CA GLN A 355 17.17 -0.71 -8.29
C GLN A 355 16.66 -2.15 -8.12
N ILE A 356 16.25 -2.51 -6.91
CA ILE A 356 15.88 -3.88 -6.57
C ILE A 356 14.72 -4.39 -7.44
N ASP A 357 13.70 -3.58 -7.72
CA ASP A 357 12.60 -3.94 -8.62
C ASP A 357 13.10 -4.31 -10.02
N LYS A 358 14.08 -3.54 -10.55
CA LYS A 358 14.68 -3.81 -11.86
C LYS A 358 15.51 -5.08 -11.86
N ALA A 359 16.23 -5.35 -10.76
CA ALA A 359 16.98 -6.58 -10.58
C ALA A 359 16.05 -7.80 -10.50
N GLN A 360 14.94 -7.67 -9.77
CA GLN A 360 13.91 -8.70 -9.62
C GLN A 360 13.18 -8.96 -10.93
N ALA A 361 12.83 -7.92 -11.67
CA ALA A 361 12.25 -8.04 -13.00
C ALA A 361 13.21 -8.73 -13.97
N ARG A 362 14.51 -8.40 -13.92
CA ARG A 362 15.52 -9.08 -14.74
C ARG A 362 15.59 -10.56 -14.40
N PHE A 363 15.50 -10.91 -13.13
CA PHE A 363 15.44 -12.30 -12.72
C PHE A 363 14.15 -12.99 -13.19
N GLY A 364 13.01 -12.31 -13.10
CA GLY A 364 11.73 -12.78 -13.65
C GLY A 364 11.81 -13.09 -15.15
N LEU A 365 12.60 -12.34 -15.93
CA LEU A 365 12.85 -12.66 -17.34
C LEU A 365 13.59 -13.98 -17.53
N ASP A 366 14.55 -14.28 -16.66
CA ASP A 366 15.32 -15.53 -16.71
C ASP A 366 14.41 -16.70 -16.30
N LEU A 367 13.57 -16.54 -15.26
CA LEU A 367 12.58 -17.54 -14.85
C LEU A 367 11.52 -17.80 -15.94
N ALA A 368 10.96 -16.75 -16.53
CA ALA A 368 10.07 -16.84 -17.68
C ALA A 368 10.77 -17.46 -18.91
N SER A 369 12.10 -17.60 -18.85
CA SER A 369 12.87 -18.26 -19.88
C SER A 369 13.17 -19.74 -19.60
N CYS A 370 12.84 -20.24 -18.41
CA CYS A 370 13.11 -21.60 -17.97
C CYS A 370 11.89 -22.51 -18.20
N PRO A 371 11.98 -23.58 -19.02
CA PRO A 371 10.85 -24.45 -19.32
C PRO A 371 10.32 -25.25 -18.11
N ASN A 372 11.17 -25.49 -17.11
CA ASN A 372 10.80 -26.22 -15.90
C ASN A 372 10.06 -25.35 -14.87
N VAL A 373 10.11 -24.01 -15.00
CA VAL A 373 9.43 -23.11 -14.07
C VAL A 373 7.97 -22.99 -14.47
N ARG A 374 7.08 -23.45 -13.58
CA ARG A 374 5.63 -23.49 -13.78
C ARG A 374 4.90 -22.51 -12.89
N VAL A 375 5.45 -22.23 -11.71
CA VAL A 375 4.94 -21.21 -10.80
C VAL A 375 6.09 -20.27 -10.47
N MET A 376 5.92 -18.98 -10.75
CA MET A 376 6.93 -17.98 -10.40
C MET A 376 6.38 -16.85 -9.54
N LEU A 377 7.21 -16.37 -8.61
CA LEU A 377 6.89 -15.24 -7.74
C LEU A 377 7.94 -14.14 -7.91
N ILE A 378 7.48 -12.93 -8.26
CA ILE A 378 8.31 -11.75 -8.50
C ILE A 378 7.92 -10.67 -7.48
N TRP A 379 8.82 -10.41 -6.53
CA TRP A 379 8.65 -9.39 -5.50
C TRP A 379 9.29 -8.05 -5.90
N LEU A 380 8.50 -6.99 -5.84
CA LEU A 380 8.87 -5.61 -6.18
C LEU A 380 8.66 -4.69 -4.96
N PRO A 381 9.68 -4.52 -4.09
CA PRO A 381 9.55 -3.74 -2.85
C PRO A 381 9.66 -2.22 -2.99
N GLY A 382 9.92 -1.70 -4.19
CA GLY A 382 10.21 -0.28 -4.37
C GLY A 382 9.08 0.65 -3.93
N THR A 383 7.82 0.22 -4.06
CA THR A 383 6.63 1.02 -3.67
C THR A 383 6.58 1.27 -2.17
N ASP A 384 6.67 0.23 -1.35
CA ASP A 384 6.68 0.36 0.11
C ASP A 384 7.89 1.19 0.59
N VAL A 385 9.11 0.77 0.22
CA VAL A 385 10.37 1.40 0.65
C VAL A 385 10.42 2.90 0.33
N TYR A 386 9.81 3.33 -0.77
CA TYR A 386 9.71 4.75 -1.10
C TYR A 386 8.59 5.45 -0.32
N SER A 387 7.44 4.81 -0.12
CA SER A 387 6.33 5.38 0.65
C SER A 387 6.73 5.75 2.06
N GLU A 388 7.54 4.89 2.69
CA GLU A 388 8.07 5.09 4.03
C GLU A 388 8.99 6.32 4.20
N LYS A 389 9.61 6.76 3.10
CA LYS A 389 10.66 7.80 3.10
C LYS A 389 10.16 9.18 2.67
N HIS A 390 8.92 9.28 2.20
CA HIS A 390 8.37 10.50 1.62
C HIS A 390 7.04 10.85 2.28
N GLU A 391 6.84 12.14 2.57
CA GLU A 391 5.75 12.65 3.39
C GLU A 391 4.39 12.34 2.76
N HIS A 392 4.33 12.42 1.42
CA HIS A 392 3.12 12.15 0.64
C HIS A 392 2.96 10.69 0.16
N ALA A 393 3.90 9.81 0.50
CA ALA A 393 3.84 8.38 0.20
C ALA A 393 3.43 8.08 -1.26
N GLN A 394 2.44 7.20 -1.46
CA GLN A 394 1.87 6.81 -2.76
C GLN A 394 1.10 7.93 -3.48
N PHE A 395 0.85 9.05 -2.81
CA PHE A 395 0.19 10.23 -3.37
C PHE A 395 1.16 11.31 -3.83
N GLY A 396 2.47 11.09 -3.63
CA GLY A 396 3.55 11.97 -4.07
C GLY A 396 4.63 11.19 -4.84
N ARG A 397 5.88 11.26 -4.36
CA ARG A 397 7.06 10.72 -5.06
C ARG A 397 7.00 9.24 -5.39
N THR A 398 6.28 8.45 -4.61
CA THR A 398 6.21 6.99 -4.85
C THR A 398 5.48 6.65 -6.16
N ARG A 399 4.67 7.53 -6.74
CA ARG A 399 4.02 7.26 -8.04
C ARG A 399 5.00 6.90 -9.14
N ALA A 400 6.19 7.51 -9.17
CA ALA A 400 7.24 7.12 -10.10
C ALA A 400 7.70 5.67 -9.91
N LYS A 401 7.75 5.18 -8.67
CA LYS A 401 8.10 3.79 -8.38
C LYS A 401 6.99 2.83 -8.77
N ILE A 402 5.73 3.20 -8.57
CA ILE A 402 4.58 2.42 -9.02
C ILE A 402 4.59 2.28 -10.56
N ALA A 403 4.85 3.38 -11.28
CA ALA A 403 5.02 3.33 -12.74
C ALA A 403 6.24 2.49 -13.18
N GLU A 404 7.36 2.57 -12.46
CA GLU A 404 8.53 1.69 -12.71
C GLU A 404 8.21 0.21 -12.45
N ALA A 405 7.36 -0.12 -11.47
CA ALA A 405 6.91 -1.48 -11.21
C ALA A 405 6.05 -2.02 -12.37
N ASP A 406 5.18 -1.20 -12.95
CA ASP A 406 4.46 -1.54 -14.19
C ASP A 406 5.41 -1.82 -15.35
N GLU A 407 6.44 -0.97 -15.56
CA GLU A 407 7.46 -1.21 -16.59
C GLU A 407 8.25 -2.53 -16.36
N CYS A 408 8.45 -2.90 -15.10
CA CYS A 408 9.10 -4.16 -14.72
C CYS A 408 8.22 -5.36 -15.08
N MET A 409 6.93 -5.31 -14.74
CA MET A 409 5.93 -6.29 -15.13
C MET A 409 5.82 -6.42 -16.66
N ALA A 410 5.79 -5.29 -17.38
CA ALA A 410 5.74 -5.24 -18.84
C ALA A 410 6.87 -6.01 -19.51
N LYS A 411 8.06 -6.03 -18.92
CA LYS A 411 9.20 -6.79 -19.47
C LYS A 411 8.93 -8.30 -19.38
N VAL A 412 8.44 -8.78 -18.24
CA VAL A 412 8.15 -10.20 -18.01
C VAL A 412 7.01 -10.66 -18.91
N VAL A 413 5.91 -9.91 -18.95
CA VAL A 413 4.77 -10.19 -19.83
C VAL A 413 5.19 -10.26 -21.31
N ARG A 414 6.00 -9.30 -21.79
CA ARG A 414 6.52 -9.33 -23.17
C ARG A 414 7.40 -10.53 -23.44
N GLN A 415 8.18 -10.99 -22.46
CA GLN A 415 9.00 -12.19 -22.63
C GLN A 415 8.15 -13.45 -22.79
N LEU A 416 7.07 -13.58 -22.01
CA LEU A 416 6.11 -14.68 -22.15
C LEU A 416 5.38 -14.64 -23.49
N LYS A 417 4.96 -13.44 -23.94
CA LYS A 417 4.37 -13.25 -25.29
C LYS A 417 5.34 -13.66 -26.41
N ARG A 418 6.63 -13.31 -26.31
CA ARG A 418 7.67 -13.68 -27.30
C ARG A 418 7.95 -15.18 -27.37
N ARG A 419 7.52 -15.94 -26.37
CA ARG A 419 7.75 -17.38 -26.25
C ARG A 419 6.47 -18.19 -26.44
N ASP A 420 5.39 -17.55 -26.86
CA ASP A 420 4.07 -18.16 -27.01
C ASP A 420 3.57 -18.84 -25.72
N GLN A 421 3.96 -18.31 -24.56
CA GLN A 421 3.57 -18.81 -23.24
C GLN A 421 2.45 -17.98 -22.61
N PHE A 422 2.17 -16.79 -23.14
CA PHE A 422 1.20 -15.84 -22.56
C PHE A 422 -0.21 -16.44 -22.44
N ASP A 423 -0.72 -17.06 -23.52
CA ASP A 423 -2.09 -17.61 -23.56
C ASP A 423 -2.26 -18.85 -22.66
N ASN A 424 -1.16 -19.45 -22.22
CA ASN A 424 -1.12 -20.57 -21.29
C ASN A 424 -0.59 -20.17 -19.90
N THR A 425 -0.77 -18.90 -19.52
CA THR A 425 -0.30 -18.36 -18.25
C THR A 425 -1.42 -17.65 -17.50
N TYR A 426 -1.59 -18.01 -16.23
CA TYR A 426 -2.33 -17.23 -15.25
C TYR A 426 -1.43 -16.17 -14.62
N PHE A 427 -1.98 -14.98 -14.45
CA PHE A 427 -1.34 -13.87 -13.76
C PHE A 427 -2.09 -13.60 -12.45
N VAL A 428 -1.33 -13.46 -11.37
CA VAL A 428 -1.84 -13.04 -10.06
C VAL A 428 -1.08 -11.79 -9.67
N LEU A 429 -1.78 -10.73 -9.29
CA LEU A 429 -1.15 -9.55 -8.69
C LEU A 429 -1.74 -9.29 -7.32
N PHE A 430 -0.88 -9.18 -6.33
CA PHE A 430 -1.29 -8.81 -4.99
C PHE A 430 -0.31 -7.85 -4.32
N SER A 431 -0.80 -7.16 -3.28
CA SER A 431 0.02 -6.52 -2.26
C SER A 431 -0.24 -7.18 -0.91
N ASP A 432 0.73 -7.11 -0.03
CA ASP A 432 0.71 -7.69 1.32
C ASP A 432 -0.05 -6.83 2.33
N HIS A 433 0.03 -5.50 2.16
CA HIS A 433 -0.70 -4.50 2.93
C HIS A 433 -0.93 -3.23 2.10
N GLY A 434 -1.70 -2.30 2.66
CA GLY A 434 -1.87 -0.94 2.16
C GLY A 434 -0.88 0.06 2.79
N THR A 435 -1.28 1.33 2.85
CA THR A 435 -0.46 2.41 3.43
C THR A 435 -1.37 3.54 3.95
N VAL A 436 -1.09 4.03 5.16
CA VAL A 436 -1.78 5.16 5.80
C VAL A 436 -0.87 6.38 5.82
N GLY A 437 -1.43 7.56 5.55
CA GLY A 437 -0.70 8.82 5.45
C GLY A 437 -0.26 9.17 4.02
N GLY A 438 0.00 10.45 3.82
CA GLY A 438 0.42 11.04 2.56
C GLY A 438 -0.71 11.64 1.72
N ASN A 439 -1.96 11.26 1.98
CA ASN A 439 -3.15 11.90 1.41
C ASN A 439 -3.92 12.67 2.50
N GLY A 440 -3.99 14.00 2.39
CA GLY A 440 -4.66 14.88 3.36
C GLY A 440 -3.92 15.09 4.69
N PHE A 441 -3.03 14.19 5.09
CA PHE A 441 -2.19 14.33 6.29
C PHE A 441 -0.86 13.59 6.16
N VAL A 442 0.14 13.99 6.95
CA VAL A 442 1.45 13.33 7.08
C VAL A 442 1.54 12.69 8.47
N ASN A 443 2.14 11.51 8.56
CA ASN A 443 2.27 10.82 9.84
C ASN A 443 3.31 11.50 10.74
N LYS A 444 3.00 11.61 12.03
CA LYS A 444 3.90 12.09 13.08
C LYS A 444 4.46 10.91 13.86
N LYS A 445 5.70 11.04 14.34
CA LYS A 445 6.33 10.01 15.16
C LYS A 445 5.88 10.08 16.61
N PHE A 446 5.38 8.96 17.13
CA PHE A 446 5.10 8.74 18.54
C PHE A 446 6.18 7.85 19.16
N ASP A 447 7.03 8.46 19.98
CA ASP A 447 8.17 7.80 20.62
C ASP A 447 7.70 7.16 21.94
N LEU A 448 7.26 5.91 21.86
CA LEU A 448 6.65 5.21 23.00
C LEU A 448 7.60 5.13 24.22
N HIS A 449 8.91 5.09 23.98
CA HIS A 449 9.91 5.09 25.05
C HIS A 449 9.84 6.36 25.90
N ARG A 450 9.85 7.52 25.23
CA ARG A 450 9.93 8.83 25.87
C ARG A 450 8.58 9.40 26.25
N GLU A 451 7.53 9.03 25.52
CA GLU A 451 6.18 9.55 25.71
C GLU A 451 5.37 8.72 26.72
N VAL A 452 5.69 7.44 26.91
CA VAL A 452 4.87 6.56 27.77
C VAL A 452 5.69 5.74 28.75
N LEU A 453 6.60 4.89 28.27
CA LEU A 453 7.27 3.90 29.12
C LEU A 453 8.19 4.52 30.17
N HIS A 454 8.97 5.53 29.81
CA HIS A 454 9.80 6.21 30.80
C HIS A 454 8.99 7.09 31.76
N PRO A 455 8.13 8.02 31.32
CA PRO A 455 7.45 8.94 32.23
C PRO A 455 6.50 8.25 33.22
N HIS A 456 5.81 7.20 32.78
CA HIS A 456 4.74 6.58 33.57
C HIS A 456 5.11 5.24 34.20
N PHE A 457 5.93 4.43 33.52
CA PHE A 457 6.36 3.12 34.05
C PHE A 457 7.76 3.16 34.69
N ARG A 458 8.53 4.23 34.47
CA ARG A 458 9.95 4.34 34.88
C ARG A 458 10.80 3.18 34.37
N LEU A 459 10.52 2.69 33.16
CA LEU A 459 11.26 1.58 32.53
C LEU A 459 12.26 2.09 31.49
N ASN A 460 13.42 1.43 31.42
CA ASN A 460 14.25 1.48 30.21
C ASN A 460 13.59 0.60 29.14
N THR A 461 13.98 0.78 27.89
CA THR A 461 13.45 -0.03 26.79
C THR A 461 14.56 -0.64 25.97
N ALA A 462 14.32 -1.84 25.45
CA ALA A 462 15.07 -2.42 24.36
C ALA A 462 14.11 -2.64 23.18
N GLY A 463 14.61 -2.46 21.97
CA GLY A 463 13.85 -2.59 20.74
C GLY A 463 14.73 -2.88 19.53
N TYR A 464 14.10 -2.86 18.36
CA TYR A 464 14.78 -2.91 17.07
C TYR A 464 15.82 -1.78 16.91
N TYR A 465 15.46 -0.56 17.33
CA TYR A 465 16.34 0.62 17.27
C TYR A 465 17.41 0.67 18.38
N GLY A 466 17.56 -0.40 19.15
CA GLY A 466 18.53 -0.52 20.22
C GLY A 466 17.94 -0.34 21.61
N ARG A 467 18.80 0.00 22.57
CA ARG A 467 18.42 0.13 23.98
C ARG A 467 18.37 1.59 24.37
N PHE A 468 17.20 2.07 24.80
CA PHE A 468 17.03 3.41 25.33
C PHE A 468 17.12 3.36 26.85
N ARG A 469 18.11 4.09 27.37
CA ARG A 469 18.33 4.22 28.81
C ARG A 469 17.89 5.60 29.24
N CYS A 470 17.08 5.64 30.29
CA CYS A 470 16.54 6.88 30.79
C CYS A 470 17.22 7.26 32.11
N PRO A 471 17.59 8.53 32.31
CA PRO A 471 18.20 8.98 33.57
C PRO A 471 17.34 8.62 34.78
N GLY A 472 17.97 8.13 35.85
CA GLY A 472 17.28 7.78 37.10
C GLY A 472 16.57 6.42 37.11
N THR A 473 16.50 5.69 35.98
CA THR A 473 15.95 4.32 35.94
C THR A 473 17.06 3.27 36.07
N PRO A 474 16.97 2.32 37.04
CA PRO A 474 17.94 1.22 37.16
C PRO A 474 18.08 0.40 35.87
N ARG A 475 19.30 -0.03 35.54
CA ARG A 475 19.64 -0.61 34.22
C ARG A 475 18.82 -1.86 33.87
N ASP A 476 18.46 -2.63 34.87
CA ASP A 476 17.73 -3.89 34.79
C ASP A 476 16.20 -3.73 34.72
N HIS A 477 15.67 -2.52 34.97
CA HIS A 477 14.25 -2.23 34.79
C HIS A 477 14.02 -2.02 33.29
N LEU A 478 13.59 -3.08 32.60
CA LEU A 478 13.60 -3.16 31.15
C LEU A 478 12.27 -3.68 30.59
N ALA A 479 11.64 -2.89 29.73
CA ALA A 479 10.60 -3.33 28.83
C ALA A 479 11.17 -3.62 27.44
N PHE A 480 10.48 -4.43 26.67
CA PHE A 480 10.80 -4.75 25.29
C PHE A 480 9.67 -4.24 24.40
N ILE A 481 10.01 -3.49 23.35
CA ILE A 481 9.04 -3.07 22.33
C ILE A 481 9.53 -3.31 20.91
N SER A 482 8.64 -3.71 19.99
CA SER A 482 9.04 -4.12 18.63
C SER A 482 9.42 -2.95 17.70
N ASP A 483 8.99 -1.73 18.04
CA ASP A 483 9.10 -0.46 17.30
C ASP A 483 9.28 -0.55 15.80
N THR A 484 8.21 -0.79 15.05
CA THR A 484 8.08 -0.15 13.74
C THR A 484 6.60 0.11 13.42
N ASP A 485 6.37 1.14 12.62
CA ASP A 485 5.15 1.39 11.84
C ASP A 485 3.85 1.64 12.64
N GLY A 486 2.73 1.10 12.18
CA GLY A 486 1.40 1.34 12.73
C GLY A 486 0.98 0.38 13.83
N ALA A 487 1.79 -0.64 14.15
CA ALA A 487 1.52 -1.56 15.24
C ALA A 487 2.79 -1.89 16.04
N VAL A 488 2.71 -1.79 17.37
CA VAL A 488 3.84 -2.10 18.25
C VAL A 488 3.46 -3.09 19.33
N GLN A 489 4.30 -4.11 19.48
CA GLN A 489 4.23 -5.07 20.57
C GLN A 489 4.95 -4.50 21.79
N VAL A 490 4.35 -4.66 22.97
CA VAL A 490 4.94 -4.27 24.25
C VAL A 490 5.00 -5.48 25.17
N SER A 491 6.19 -5.74 25.70
CA SER A 491 6.47 -6.76 26.71
C SER A 491 7.07 -6.10 27.94
N LEU A 492 6.30 -6.08 29.02
CA LEU A 492 6.64 -5.56 30.33
C LEU A 492 7.14 -6.70 31.24
N PRO A 493 7.95 -6.38 32.27
CA PRO A 493 8.19 -7.30 33.37
C PRO A 493 6.87 -7.80 33.99
N TYR A 494 6.79 -9.07 34.36
CA TYR A 494 5.58 -9.70 34.85
C TYR A 494 5.13 -9.06 36.17
N THR A 495 3.87 -8.63 36.26
CA THR A 495 3.16 -8.02 37.42
C THR A 495 3.70 -6.69 37.98
N ASN A 496 5.01 -6.48 37.96
CA ASN A 496 5.68 -5.34 38.59
C ASN A 496 6.88 -4.91 37.72
N ALA A 497 7.05 -3.60 37.51
CA ALA A 497 8.17 -2.99 36.79
C ALA A 497 9.57 -3.45 37.24
N ASP A 498 9.71 -3.83 38.51
CA ASP A 498 10.96 -4.21 39.17
C ASP A 498 11.14 -5.73 39.29
N SER A 499 10.15 -6.52 38.86
CA SER A 499 10.19 -7.98 38.99
C SER A 499 11.33 -8.61 38.20
N ARG A 500 11.81 -7.93 37.15
CA ARG A 500 12.78 -8.40 36.14
C ARG A 500 12.34 -9.70 35.44
N ASN A 501 11.12 -10.16 35.70
CA ASN A 501 10.62 -11.43 35.21
C ASN A 501 9.97 -11.20 33.85
N LEU A 502 10.74 -11.42 32.80
CA LEU A 502 10.25 -11.36 31.42
C LEU A 502 9.93 -12.74 30.84
N ALA A 503 9.99 -13.80 31.64
CA ALA A 503 9.84 -15.18 31.15
C ALA A 503 8.40 -15.53 30.73
N ARG A 504 7.41 -14.73 31.13
CA ARG A 504 6.00 -14.95 30.80
C ARG A 504 5.26 -13.63 30.54
N PRO A 505 4.18 -13.68 29.76
CA PRO A 505 3.38 -12.50 29.46
C PRO A 505 2.39 -12.14 30.57
N ASN A 506 1.98 -10.88 30.59
CA ASN A 506 0.92 -10.36 31.44
C ASN A 506 -0.45 -10.50 30.74
N PHE A 507 -1.48 -10.88 31.50
CA PHE A 507 -2.88 -10.79 31.06
C PHE A 507 -3.50 -9.49 31.56
N LEU A 508 -4.73 -9.21 31.11
CA LEU A 508 -5.51 -8.02 31.43
C LEU A 508 -5.56 -7.75 32.94
N VAL A 509 -5.71 -8.80 33.76
CA VAL A 509 -5.75 -8.67 35.23
C VAL A 509 -4.45 -8.09 35.81
N GLN A 510 -3.29 -8.53 35.32
CA GLN A 510 -2.01 -7.95 35.74
C GLN A 510 -1.82 -6.55 35.18
N LEU A 511 -2.23 -6.31 33.92
CA LEU A 511 -2.05 -5.02 33.26
C LEU A 511 -2.92 -3.90 33.84
N GLN A 512 -4.12 -4.20 34.32
CA GLN A 512 -5.01 -3.21 34.95
C GLN A 512 -4.67 -2.95 36.43
N ASN A 513 -3.75 -3.73 37.00
CA ASN A 513 -3.27 -3.60 38.37
C ASN A 513 -1.73 -3.71 38.40
N TYR A 514 -1.07 -3.03 37.47
CA TYR A 514 0.38 -3.14 37.27
C TYR A 514 1.13 -2.31 38.30
N GLU A 515 2.07 -2.93 39.00
CA GLU A 515 2.81 -2.30 40.09
C GLU A 515 4.11 -1.63 39.59
N LEU A 516 4.39 -0.44 40.10
CA LEU A 516 5.62 0.29 39.82
C LEU A 516 6.67 0.05 40.92
N ALA A 517 7.90 0.46 40.62
CA ALA A 517 9.03 0.48 41.55
C ALA A 517 8.78 1.20 42.89
N ASP A 518 7.82 2.13 42.91
CA ASP A 518 7.45 2.93 44.07
C ASP A 518 6.11 2.50 44.69
N ASP A 519 5.74 1.23 44.52
CA ASP A 519 4.53 0.55 45.02
C ASP A 519 3.20 1.14 44.52
N ARG A 520 3.24 2.19 43.69
CA ARG A 520 2.06 2.72 43.02
C ARG A 520 1.55 1.72 41.99
N ARG A 521 0.23 1.65 41.86
CA ARG A 521 -0.42 0.83 40.85
C ARG A 521 -1.00 1.69 39.74
N LEU A 522 -0.89 1.21 38.51
CA LEU A 522 -1.46 1.85 37.34
C LEU A 522 -2.31 0.90 36.51
N ARG A 523 -3.17 1.48 35.68
CA ARG A 523 -3.92 0.80 34.63
C ARG A 523 -3.14 0.90 33.33
N ALA A 524 -2.34 -0.10 33.00
CA ALA A 524 -1.37 -0.04 31.91
C ALA A 524 -2.03 0.31 30.57
N LEU A 525 -3.17 -0.32 30.25
CA LEU A 525 -3.91 -0.03 29.02
C LEU A 525 -4.40 1.43 29.00
N GLU A 526 -4.90 1.98 30.11
CA GLU A 526 -5.31 3.39 30.18
C GLU A 526 -4.12 4.32 29.93
N VAL A 527 -2.98 4.02 30.56
CA VAL A 527 -1.75 4.79 30.36
C VAL A 527 -1.31 4.76 28.89
N PHE A 528 -1.32 3.60 28.24
CA PHE A 528 -0.99 3.51 26.82
C PHE A 528 -1.97 4.27 25.93
N THR A 529 -3.26 4.25 26.25
CA THR A 529 -4.31 4.80 25.37
C THR A 529 -4.67 6.26 25.65
N GLU A 530 -4.36 6.81 26.82
CA GLU A 530 -4.86 8.12 27.24
C GLU A 530 -3.77 9.04 27.85
N PHE A 531 -2.50 8.64 27.88
CA PHE A 531 -1.42 9.45 28.44
C PHE A 531 -0.25 9.65 27.47
N THR A 532 0.43 10.77 27.65
CA THR A 532 1.72 11.12 27.00
C THR A 532 2.69 11.63 28.06
N SER A 533 3.90 12.05 27.67
CA SER A 533 4.86 12.66 28.61
C SER A 533 4.31 13.94 29.26
N ARG A 534 3.29 14.57 28.64
CA ARG A 534 2.61 15.77 29.14
C ARG A 534 1.45 15.48 30.10
N GLY A 535 1.21 14.21 30.43
CA GLY A 535 0.09 13.78 31.26
C GLY A 535 -1.07 13.24 30.42
N ARG A 536 -2.28 13.23 31.03
CA ARG A 536 -3.50 12.72 30.39
C ARG A 536 -3.89 13.59 29.20
N ILE A 537 -4.24 12.96 28.09
CA ILE A 537 -4.73 13.61 26.88
C ILE A 537 -6.10 14.24 27.18
N ARG A 538 -6.34 15.45 26.67
CA ARG A 538 -7.60 16.16 26.87
C ARG A 538 -8.75 15.46 26.14
N ARG A 539 -9.96 15.63 26.64
CA ARG A 539 -11.13 14.90 26.14
C ARG A 539 -11.41 15.20 24.66
N GLU A 540 -11.26 16.47 24.26
CA GLU A 540 -11.42 16.97 22.90
C GLU A 540 -10.39 16.40 21.91
N ASP A 541 -9.25 15.92 22.39
CA ASP A 541 -8.15 15.42 21.55
C ASP A 541 -8.17 13.87 21.41
N LEU A 542 -9.06 13.17 22.11
CA LEU A 542 -9.07 11.70 22.19
C LEU A 542 -9.29 10.99 20.85
N ASP A 543 -9.93 11.66 19.88
CA ASP A 543 -10.13 11.10 18.53
C ASP A 543 -8.89 11.24 17.64
N SER A 544 -7.97 12.15 17.97
CA SER A 544 -6.75 12.42 17.20
C SER A 544 -5.46 11.98 17.92
N LYS A 545 -5.62 11.30 19.06
CA LYS A 545 -4.51 10.84 19.89
C LYS A 545 -3.63 9.79 19.18
N PRO A 546 -2.37 9.60 19.61
CA PRO A 546 -1.42 8.76 18.89
C PRO A 546 -1.77 7.27 18.83
N VAL A 547 -2.30 6.71 19.91
CA VAL A 547 -2.72 5.30 20.00
C VAL A 547 -4.21 5.23 19.72
N ASP A 548 -4.61 4.53 18.66
CA ASP A 548 -6.01 4.32 18.31
C ASP A 548 -6.69 3.41 19.36
N PHE A 549 -6.14 2.21 19.53
CA PHE A 549 -6.54 1.29 20.59
C PHE A 549 -5.39 0.35 20.97
N ALA A 550 -5.49 -0.18 22.19
CA ALA A 550 -4.63 -1.23 22.73
C ALA A 550 -5.38 -2.56 22.77
N VAL A 551 -4.66 -3.66 22.58
CA VAL A 551 -5.16 -5.03 22.70
C VAL A 551 -4.33 -5.79 23.71
N ALA A 552 -4.97 -6.49 24.63
CA ALA A 552 -4.33 -7.42 25.55
C ALA A 552 -5.14 -8.72 25.67
N ARG A 553 -4.50 -9.82 26.08
CA ARG A 553 -5.24 -11.04 26.41
C ARG A 553 -5.92 -10.90 27.76
N SER A 554 -7.21 -11.21 27.82
CA SER A 554 -7.93 -11.36 29.09
C SER A 554 -7.70 -12.76 29.68
N ASP A 555 -7.77 -13.76 28.82
CA ASP A 555 -7.52 -15.17 29.09
C ASP A 555 -7.07 -15.86 27.78
N GLU A 556 -7.03 -17.19 27.73
CA GLU A 556 -6.58 -17.95 26.55
C GLU A 556 -7.51 -17.78 25.34
N ASP A 557 -8.80 -17.60 25.58
CA ASP A 557 -9.86 -17.55 24.56
C ASP A 557 -10.51 -16.16 24.44
N THR A 558 -9.94 -15.14 25.06
CA THR A 558 -10.51 -13.79 25.06
C THR A 558 -9.43 -12.73 24.93
N VAL A 559 -9.55 -11.87 23.93
CA VAL A 559 -8.80 -10.62 23.82
C VAL A 559 -9.67 -9.43 24.23
N PHE A 560 -9.04 -8.42 24.81
CA PHE A 560 -9.66 -7.20 25.29
C PHE A 560 -9.09 -5.99 24.55
N LEU A 561 -9.98 -5.20 23.97
CA LEU A 561 -9.67 -3.98 23.25
C LEU A 561 -10.00 -2.78 24.12
N GLN A 562 -9.11 -1.79 24.14
CA GLN A 562 -9.37 -0.52 24.77
C GLN A 562 -8.97 0.62 23.84
N ARG A 563 -9.97 1.39 23.39
CA ARG A 563 -9.74 2.70 22.79
C ARG A 563 -9.63 3.73 23.91
N THR A 564 -10.59 3.79 24.82
CA THR A 564 -10.54 4.59 26.06
C THR A 564 -11.16 3.80 27.20
N THR A 565 -11.08 4.28 28.43
CA THR A 565 -11.83 3.71 29.56
C THR A 565 -13.34 3.64 29.33
N LYS A 566 -13.91 4.50 28.49
CA LYS A 566 -15.33 4.48 28.11
C LYS A 566 -15.64 3.70 26.82
N SER A 567 -14.60 3.24 26.11
CA SER A 567 -14.72 2.56 24.82
C SER A 567 -13.82 1.33 24.84
N GLN A 568 -14.42 0.20 25.23
CA GLN A 568 -13.77 -1.08 25.42
C GLN A 568 -14.57 -2.20 24.75
N ALA A 569 -13.96 -3.36 24.51
CA ALA A 569 -14.68 -4.53 24.04
C ALA A 569 -13.93 -5.82 24.35
N PHE A 570 -14.67 -6.90 24.56
CA PHE A 570 -14.14 -8.26 24.51
C PHE A 570 -14.33 -8.83 23.11
N ILE A 571 -13.33 -9.55 22.61
CA ILE A 571 -13.51 -10.52 21.55
C ILE A 571 -13.26 -11.90 22.14
N ARG A 572 -14.31 -12.71 22.18
CA ARG A 572 -14.26 -14.09 22.66
C ARG A 572 -14.11 -15.01 21.46
N GLN A 573 -13.23 -15.97 21.53
CA GLN A 573 -13.07 -17.02 20.53
C GLN A 573 -13.46 -18.38 21.10
N ARG A 574 -13.84 -19.30 20.21
CA ARG A 574 -14.00 -20.72 20.55
C ARG A 574 -13.74 -21.57 19.31
N LEU A 575 -13.26 -22.78 19.53
CA LEU A 575 -13.10 -23.78 18.47
C LEU A 575 -14.37 -24.64 18.38
N ARG A 576 -14.94 -24.75 17.18
CA ARG A 576 -16.03 -25.68 16.90
C ARG A 576 -15.50 -27.13 16.82
N PRO A 577 -16.38 -28.14 16.96
CA PRO A 577 -15.98 -29.55 16.80
C PRO A 577 -15.37 -29.90 15.43
N ASP A 578 -15.69 -29.14 14.39
CA ASP A 578 -15.14 -29.28 13.03
C ASP A 578 -13.78 -28.59 12.85
N GLY A 579 -13.26 -27.93 13.90
CA GLY A 579 -11.98 -27.22 13.88
C GLY A 579 -12.05 -25.77 13.37
N GLU A 580 -13.24 -25.25 13.05
CA GLU A 580 -13.40 -23.85 12.66
C GLU A 580 -13.53 -22.92 13.88
N LEU A 581 -12.83 -21.77 13.85
CA LEU A 581 -12.90 -20.77 14.91
C LEU A 581 -14.10 -19.84 14.71
N GLU A 582 -14.84 -19.62 15.79
CA GLU A 582 -15.88 -18.60 15.85
C GLU A 582 -15.56 -17.54 16.90
N PHE A 583 -16.05 -16.33 16.67
CA PHE A 583 -15.77 -15.14 17.46
C PHE A 583 -17.07 -14.41 17.84
N ARG A 584 -17.08 -13.79 19.02
CA ARG A 584 -18.13 -12.88 19.47
C ARG A 584 -17.54 -11.57 19.96
N TYR A 585 -18.10 -10.46 19.49
CA TYR A 585 -17.71 -9.10 19.88
C TYR A 585 -18.68 -8.54 20.92
N GLU A 586 -18.16 -8.10 22.07
CA GLU A 586 -18.96 -7.62 23.20
C GLU A 586 -18.44 -6.24 23.64
N PRO A 587 -19.01 -5.13 23.11
CA PRO A 587 -18.70 -3.77 23.52
C PRO A 587 -19.07 -3.49 24.98
N VAL A 588 -18.15 -2.88 25.72
CA VAL A 588 -18.30 -2.58 27.15
C VAL A 588 -17.70 -1.22 27.50
N ARG A 589 -17.98 -0.72 28.69
CA ARG A 589 -17.33 0.48 29.25
C ARG A 589 -16.91 0.26 30.69
N ASP A 590 -15.90 1.02 31.12
CA ASP A 590 -15.42 1.08 32.51
C ASP A 590 -15.11 -0.28 33.14
N TYR A 591 -14.81 -1.29 32.31
CA TYR A 591 -14.54 -2.63 32.79
C TYR A 591 -13.22 -2.66 33.54
N LEU A 592 -13.27 -3.27 34.73
CA LEU A 592 -12.10 -3.65 35.51
C LEU A 592 -12.18 -5.16 35.79
N PRO A 593 -11.04 -5.87 35.77
CA PRO A 593 -10.99 -7.29 36.12
C PRO A 593 -11.68 -7.59 37.45
N GLY A 594 -12.60 -8.57 37.45
CA GLY A 594 -13.43 -8.92 38.62
C GLY A 594 -14.64 -8.01 38.86
N GLY A 595 -14.79 -6.92 38.09
CA GLY A 595 -15.94 -6.02 38.14
C GLY A 595 -17.14 -6.50 37.32
N ARG A 596 -18.26 -5.79 37.45
CA ARG A 596 -19.47 -6.01 36.65
C ARG A 596 -19.22 -5.59 35.19
N ILE A 597 -19.64 -6.43 34.26
CA ILE A 597 -19.65 -6.09 32.83
C ILE A 597 -20.84 -5.18 32.54
N GLU A 598 -20.57 -3.97 32.06
CA GLU A 598 -21.56 -3.03 31.54
C GLU A 598 -21.44 -2.94 30.01
N ARG A 599 -22.46 -3.43 29.29
CA ARG A 599 -22.50 -3.42 27.83
C ARG A 599 -22.92 -2.05 27.30
N ILE A 600 -22.39 -1.68 26.15
CA ILE A 600 -22.75 -0.44 25.45
C ILE A 600 -23.29 -0.75 24.05
N SER A 601 -24.15 0.14 23.57
CA SER A 601 -24.78 0.06 22.24
C SER A 601 -24.32 1.16 21.28
N SER A 602 -23.27 1.90 21.64
CA SER A 602 -22.62 2.93 20.83
C SER A 602 -21.23 3.22 21.39
N GLY A 603 -20.34 3.79 20.58
CA GLY A 603 -18.99 4.18 20.97
C GLY A 603 -18.04 3.01 21.19
N ASP A 604 -18.24 1.87 20.50
CA ASP A 604 -17.36 0.72 20.59
C ASP A 604 -15.97 1.01 19.99
N PRO A 605 -14.89 0.33 20.44
CA PRO A 605 -13.52 0.59 19.97
C PRO A 605 -13.33 0.55 18.45
N LEU A 606 -14.07 -0.33 17.77
CA LEU A 606 -13.96 -0.57 16.32
C LEU A 606 -15.07 0.17 15.54
N ARG A 607 -15.89 0.97 16.22
CA ARG A 607 -16.97 1.79 15.64
C ARG A 607 -17.95 0.98 14.77
N TYR A 608 -18.12 -0.31 15.05
CA TYR A 608 -19.04 -1.14 14.29
C TYR A 608 -20.49 -0.81 14.62
N VAL A 609 -20.81 -0.60 15.89
CA VAL A 609 -22.20 -0.43 16.33
C VAL A 609 -22.79 0.88 15.78
N ASP A 610 -21.94 1.90 15.61
CA ASP A 610 -22.32 3.19 15.04
C ASP A 610 -22.15 3.25 13.50
N SER A 611 -21.64 2.18 12.86
CA SER A 611 -21.37 2.17 11.42
C SER A 611 -22.63 1.81 10.63
N GLN A 612 -23.05 2.73 9.76
CA GLN A 612 -24.11 2.47 8.79
C GLN A 612 -23.78 1.25 7.90
N ALA A 613 -22.55 1.17 7.38
CA ALA A 613 -22.11 0.06 6.53
C ALA A 613 -22.21 -1.30 7.25
N PHE A 614 -21.86 -1.35 8.55
CA PHE A 614 -22.02 -2.57 9.36
C PHE A 614 -23.49 -2.93 9.54
N SER A 615 -24.32 -1.95 9.94
CA SER A 615 -25.76 -2.18 10.17
C SER A 615 -26.48 -2.68 8.90
N GLU A 616 -26.18 -2.12 7.73
CA GLU A 616 -26.74 -2.55 6.45
C GLU A 616 -26.25 -3.94 6.05
N ALA A 617 -24.97 -4.26 6.31
CA ALA A 617 -24.43 -5.57 6.00
C ALA A 617 -25.03 -6.66 6.90
N VAL A 618 -25.19 -6.41 8.20
CA VAL A 618 -25.87 -7.31 9.13
C VAL A 618 -27.35 -7.50 8.75
N ALA A 619 -28.02 -6.44 8.31
CA ALA A 619 -29.41 -6.52 7.83
C ALA A 619 -29.53 -7.38 6.56
N ARG A 620 -28.55 -7.36 5.66
CA ARG A 620 -28.49 -8.27 4.49
C ARG A 620 -28.35 -9.74 4.89
N GLU A 621 -27.75 -10.02 6.05
CA GLU A 621 -27.73 -11.37 6.66
C GLU A 621 -29.03 -11.70 7.42
N GLY A 622 -30.06 -10.84 7.35
CA GLY A 622 -31.37 -11.06 7.95
C GLY A 622 -31.39 -10.91 9.47
N ARG A 623 -30.46 -10.14 10.06
CA ARG A 623 -30.35 -9.94 11.52
C ARG A 623 -30.38 -8.47 11.92
N SER A 624 -30.66 -8.21 13.19
CA SER A 624 -30.36 -6.92 13.82
C SER A 624 -28.92 -6.91 14.34
N VAL A 625 -28.35 -5.71 14.54
CA VAL A 625 -27.02 -5.56 15.15
C VAL A 625 -26.96 -6.20 16.55
N GLU A 626 -28.01 -6.05 17.36
CA GLU A 626 -28.08 -6.67 18.69
C GLU A 626 -28.06 -8.20 18.62
N ASP A 627 -28.86 -8.81 17.75
CA ASP A 627 -28.87 -10.27 17.57
C ASP A 627 -27.52 -10.77 17.04
N TRP A 628 -26.90 -10.03 16.11
CA TRP A 628 -25.57 -10.35 15.59
C TRP A 628 -24.51 -10.39 16.70
N LEU A 629 -24.40 -9.34 17.51
CA LEU A 629 -23.41 -9.23 18.59
C LEU A 629 -23.62 -10.26 19.71
N SER A 630 -24.84 -10.76 19.88
CA SER A 630 -25.14 -11.78 20.90
C SER A 630 -24.58 -13.18 20.56
N ARG A 631 -24.19 -13.42 19.30
CA ARG A 631 -23.83 -14.73 18.76
C ARG A 631 -22.36 -14.85 18.40
N PHE A 632 -21.92 -16.10 18.30
CA PHE A 632 -20.63 -16.46 17.71
C PHE A 632 -20.79 -16.59 16.20
N HIS A 633 -19.83 -16.05 15.45
CA HIS A 633 -19.76 -16.13 13.99
C HIS A 633 -18.33 -16.46 13.56
N THR A 634 -18.18 -17.14 12.44
CA THR A 634 -16.88 -17.44 11.83
C THR A 634 -16.14 -16.17 11.42
N GLY A 635 -14.82 -16.27 11.21
CA GLY A 635 -14.03 -15.14 10.70
C GLY A 635 -14.50 -14.64 9.33
N LYS A 636 -15.03 -15.53 8.48
CA LYS A 636 -15.58 -15.17 7.16
C LYS A 636 -16.87 -14.37 7.27
N GLU A 637 -17.79 -14.79 8.14
CA GLU A 637 -19.02 -14.05 8.42
C GLU A 637 -18.71 -12.66 8.98
N TRP A 638 -17.76 -12.56 9.93
CA TRP A 638 -17.28 -11.27 10.43
C TRP A 638 -16.68 -10.39 9.34
N LEU A 639 -15.84 -10.96 8.46
CA LEU A 639 -15.27 -10.21 7.34
C LEU A 639 -16.37 -9.69 6.41
N LYS A 640 -17.37 -10.52 6.09
CA LYS A 640 -18.50 -10.16 5.22
C LYS A 640 -19.24 -8.91 5.70
N VAL A 641 -19.54 -8.84 7.00
CA VAL A 641 -20.30 -7.71 7.56
C VAL A 641 -19.44 -6.50 7.90
N THR A 642 -18.13 -6.68 8.11
CA THR A 642 -17.20 -5.58 8.44
C THR A 642 -16.44 -5.04 7.23
N ALA A 643 -16.51 -5.69 6.07
CA ALA A 643 -15.77 -5.32 4.87
C ALA A 643 -16.02 -3.88 4.41
N GLY A 644 -17.17 -3.27 4.69
CA GLY A 644 -17.47 -1.87 4.36
C GLY A 644 -17.12 -0.85 5.45
N THR A 645 -16.55 -1.29 6.57
CA THR A 645 -16.30 -0.46 7.75
C THR A 645 -14.89 0.13 7.76
N GLU A 646 -14.60 0.95 8.76
CA GLU A 646 -13.28 1.52 9.01
C GLU A 646 -12.23 0.46 9.39
N TYR A 647 -12.65 -0.66 10.01
CA TYR A 647 -11.79 -1.73 10.52
C TYR A 647 -12.18 -3.10 9.95
N PRO A 648 -12.03 -3.34 8.64
CA PRO A 648 -12.50 -4.56 8.01
C PRO A 648 -11.79 -5.81 8.57
N GLY A 649 -12.56 -6.80 9.00
CA GLY A 649 -12.05 -8.08 9.47
C GLY A 649 -11.13 -7.96 10.70
N CYS A 650 -11.37 -7.01 11.59
CA CYS A 650 -10.49 -6.83 12.75
C CYS A 650 -10.64 -7.98 13.78
N ILE A 651 -11.84 -8.55 13.89
CA ILE A 651 -12.25 -9.46 14.97
C ILE A 651 -11.45 -10.77 14.99
N ASP A 652 -11.46 -11.50 13.88
CA ASP A 652 -10.77 -12.77 13.72
C ASP A 652 -9.25 -12.57 13.65
N ALA A 653 -8.79 -11.57 12.90
CA ALA A 653 -7.38 -11.33 12.66
C ALA A 653 -6.62 -10.96 13.96
N ILE A 654 -7.17 -10.09 14.81
CA ILE A 654 -6.56 -9.75 16.12
C ILE A 654 -6.59 -10.95 17.07
N SER A 655 -7.69 -11.70 17.12
CA SER A 655 -7.81 -12.86 18.00
C SER A 655 -6.80 -13.95 17.63
N ARG A 656 -6.65 -14.22 16.32
CA ARG A 656 -5.66 -15.17 15.79
C ARG A 656 -4.22 -14.73 16.02
N PHE A 657 -3.93 -13.42 16.03
CA PHE A 657 -2.60 -12.92 16.40
C PHE A 657 -2.18 -13.40 17.81
N PHE A 658 -3.09 -13.37 18.78
CA PHE A 658 -2.83 -13.79 20.16
C PHE A 658 -3.01 -15.29 20.42
N ARG A 659 -3.28 -16.09 19.38
CA ARG A 659 -3.42 -17.54 19.44
C ARG A 659 -2.18 -18.23 18.89
N CYS A 660 -1.87 -19.40 19.44
CA CYS A 660 -0.92 -20.36 18.87
C CYS A 660 -1.70 -21.66 18.67
N ASP A 661 -1.76 -22.17 17.45
CA ASP A 661 -2.46 -23.42 17.16
C ASP A 661 -1.66 -24.60 17.76
N ASP A 662 -2.28 -25.40 18.62
CA ASP A 662 -1.63 -26.51 19.31
C ASP A 662 -0.97 -27.52 18.37
N GLN A 663 -1.50 -27.67 17.15
CA GLN A 663 -0.92 -28.56 16.15
C GLN A 663 0.37 -28.01 15.54
N PHE A 664 0.51 -26.68 15.47
CA PHE A 664 1.56 -26.00 14.70
C PHE A 664 2.46 -25.11 15.56
N LYS A 665 2.26 -25.07 16.89
CA LYS A 665 3.04 -24.21 17.78
C LYS A 665 4.42 -24.78 18.10
N GLU A 666 5.39 -23.88 18.25
CA GLU A 666 6.69 -24.21 18.81
C GLU A 666 6.62 -24.29 20.35
N GLU A 667 7.58 -24.98 20.96
CA GLU A 667 7.68 -25.04 22.41
C GLU A 667 7.76 -23.62 23.00
N ASN A 668 6.92 -23.33 24.00
CA ASN A 668 6.88 -22.04 24.71
C ASN A 668 6.52 -20.81 23.84
N GLU A 669 5.97 -20.99 22.64
CA GLU A 669 5.59 -19.88 21.77
C GLU A 669 4.60 -18.90 22.41
N GLU A 670 3.64 -19.42 23.18
CA GLU A 670 2.68 -18.61 23.93
C GLU A 670 3.34 -17.69 24.96
N GLN A 671 4.52 -18.06 25.46
CA GLN A 671 5.28 -17.20 26.36
C GLN A 671 5.77 -15.97 25.58
N ASN A 672 6.21 -16.16 24.33
CA ASN A 672 6.73 -15.08 23.47
C ASN A 672 5.65 -14.12 22.95
N LEU A 673 4.36 -14.38 23.20
CA LEU A 673 3.32 -13.41 22.89
C LEU A 673 3.53 -12.10 23.65
N PRO A 674 3.17 -10.95 23.05
CA PRO A 674 3.29 -9.66 23.71
C PRO A 674 2.26 -9.53 24.83
N ASP A 675 2.51 -8.61 25.75
CA ASP A 675 1.54 -8.26 26.79
C ASP A 675 0.45 -7.35 26.23
N VAL A 676 0.88 -6.39 25.40
CA VAL A 676 -0.01 -5.42 24.74
C VAL A 676 0.41 -5.28 23.27
N LEU A 677 -0.57 -5.29 22.37
CA LEU A 677 -0.41 -4.85 20.99
C LEU A 677 -1.11 -3.50 20.84
N LEU A 678 -0.37 -2.48 20.44
CA LEU A 678 -0.91 -1.13 20.21
C LEU A 678 -1.05 -0.88 18.72
N PHE A 679 -2.13 -0.21 18.31
CA PHE A 679 -2.33 0.29 16.96
C PHE A 679 -2.29 1.82 16.95
N ALA A 680 -1.58 2.40 15.97
CA ALA A 680 -1.47 3.83 15.80
C ALA A 680 -2.73 4.39 15.12
N ASN A 681 -3.11 5.60 15.51
CA ASN A 681 -4.20 6.33 14.88
C ASN A 681 -3.76 6.97 13.56
N ARG A 682 -4.70 7.39 12.71
CA ARG A 682 -4.38 8.16 11.49
C ARG A 682 -3.56 9.40 11.85
N GLY A 683 -2.50 9.64 11.10
CA GLY A 683 -1.56 10.73 11.36
C GLY A 683 -0.47 10.41 12.36
N TRP A 684 -0.37 9.16 12.83
CA TRP A 684 0.64 8.73 13.80
C TRP A 684 1.31 7.40 13.42
N THR A 685 2.54 7.21 13.87
CA THR A 685 3.29 5.95 13.78
C THR A 685 4.19 5.78 14.99
N PHE A 686 4.42 4.53 15.41
CA PHE A 686 5.33 4.21 16.50
C PHE A 686 6.78 4.20 16.01
N MET A 687 7.50 5.29 16.27
CA MET A 687 8.91 5.43 15.92
C MET A 687 9.63 6.32 16.92
N PRO A 688 10.90 6.03 17.26
CA PRO A 688 11.72 6.94 18.05
C PRO A 688 11.90 8.29 17.33
N LYS A 689 11.83 9.39 18.09
CA LYS A 689 12.06 10.74 17.56
C LYS A 689 13.51 10.99 17.17
N VAL A 690 14.44 10.26 17.79
CA VAL A 690 15.88 10.36 17.54
C VAL A 690 16.39 9.00 17.06
N MET A 691 16.86 8.94 15.81
CA MET A 691 17.55 7.78 15.24
C MET A 691 18.98 8.20 14.88
N LEU A 692 20.00 7.45 15.33
CA LEU A 692 21.41 7.81 15.15
C LEU A 692 21.84 7.99 13.67
N ASN A 693 21.07 7.44 12.73
CA ASN A 693 21.37 7.44 11.30
C ASN A 693 20.47 8.36 10.45
N ILE A 694 19.48 9.04 11.06
CA ILE A 694 18.51 9.88 10.36
C ILE A 694 18.39 11.20 11.16
N ARG A 695 18.71 12.33 10.53
CA ARG A 695 18.51 13.67 11.14
C ARG A 695 17.08 13.77 11.65
N ILE A 696 16.87 14.42 12.80
CA ILE A 696 15.57 14.60 13.46
C ILE A 696 14.56 15.13 12.42
N GLN A 697 13.66 14.24 11.99
CA GLN A 697 12.46 14.59 11.25
C GLN A 697 11.29 14.18 12.14
N GLU A 698 10.46 15.13 12.56
CA GLU A 698 9.28 14.86 13.39
C GLU A 698 8.19 14.08 12.63
N ILE A 699 8.25 14.14 11.30
CA ILE A 699 7.36 13.49 10.37
C ILE A 699 7.92 12.15 9.87
N ALA A 700 7.02 11.26 9.51
CA ALA A 700 7.26 10.00 8.84
C ALA A 700 6.43 9.97 7.54
N GLY A 701 6.91 9.22 6.55
CA GLY A 701 6.13 8.97 5.34
C GLY A 701 4.90 8.11 5.60
N GLY A 702 4.35 7.56 4.52
CA GLY A 702 3.28 6.56 4.61
C GLY A 702 3.75 5.34 5.41
N ARG A 703 2.86 4.77 6.22
CA ARG A 703 3.15 3.61 7.07
C ARG A 703 2.05 2.56 6.97
N HIS A 704 2.43 1.31 7.14
CA HIS A 704 1.55 0.15 7.25
C HIS A 704 1.44 -0.28 8.72
N GLY A 705 0.87 -1.45 8.99
CA GLY A 705 0.69 -2.00 10.35
C GLY A 705 -0.54 -1.50 11.11
N MET A 706 -1.18 -0.38 10.72
CA MET A 706 -2.44 0.06 11.35
C MET A 706 -3.60 -0.90 11.04
N ALA A 707 -4.68 -0.81 11.82
CA ALA A 707 -5.87 -1.65 11.65
C ALA A 707 -6.92 -1.11 10.66
N PHE A 708 -6.72 0.12 10.16
CA PHE A 708 -7.66 0.78 9.26
C PHE A 708 -7.73 0.10 7.89
N ARG A 709 -8.86 0.29 7.20
CA ARG A 709 -9.06 -0.14 5.82
C ARG A 709 -7.88 0.22 4.91
N GLU A 710 -7.38 1.44 4.97
CA GLU A 710 -6.30 1.91 4.08
C GLU A 710 -4.97 1.19 4.33
N ALA A 711 -4.79 0.60 5.51
CA ALA A 711 -3.62 -0.21 5.86
C ALA A 711 -3.81 -1.70 5.51
N THR A 712 -5.05 -2.19 5.56
CA THR A 712 -5.35 -3.63 5.42
C THR A 712 -5.88 -4.00 4.05
N GLN A 713 -6.47 -3.08 3.29
CA GLN A 713 -6.99 -3.35 1.96
C GLN A 713 -5.82 -3.49 0.98
N ILE A 714 -5.81 -4.60 0.25
CA ILE A 714 -4.72 -4.98 -0.65
C ILE A 714 -5.18 -5.03 -2.10
N CYS A 715 -4.23 -4.97 -3.02
CA CYS A 715 -4.45 -5.42 -4.39
C CYS A 715 -4.68 -6.94 -4.38
N MET A 716 -5.69 -7.40 -5.13
CA MET A 716 -5.89 -8.81 -5.43
C MET A 716 -6.56 -8.91 -6.81
N PHE A 717 -5.76 -9.23 -7.81
CA PHE A 717 -6.16 -9.31 -9.20
C PHE A 717 -5.72 -10.62 -9.80
N PHE A 718 -6.58 -11.18 -10.65
CA PHE A 718 -6.36 -12.43 -11.34
C PHE A 718 -6.63 -12.24 -12.83
N ALA A 719 -5.81 -12.81 -13.70
CA ALA A 719 -6.01 -12.76 -15.14
C ALA A 719 -5.47 -14.03 -15.81
N GLY A 720 -5.95 -14.33 -17.01
CA GLY A 720 -5.54 -15.50 -17.77
C GLY A 720 -6.70 -16.32 -18.32
N PRO A 721 -6.42 -17.52 -18.86
CA PRO A 721 -7.38 -18.30 -19.63
C PRO A 721 -8.58 -18.78 -18.79
N GLY A 722 -9.79 -18.37 -19.20
CA GLY A 722 -11.05 -18.72 -18.53
C GLY A 722 -11.38 -17.87 -17.30
N ILE A 723 -10.57 -16.85 -16.99
CA ILE A 723 -10.87 -15.83 -15.97
C ILE A 723 -11.67 -14.71 -16.61
N ARG A 724 -12.67 -14.19 -15.90
CA ARG A 724 -13.52 -13.09 -16.38
C ARG A 724 -12.69 -11.83 -16.63
N GLN A 725 -13.02 -11.14 -17.71
CA GLN A 725 -12.39 -9.89 -18.12
C GLN A 725 -13.24 -8.70 -17.66
N GLY A 726 -12.61 -7.65 -17.15
CA GLY A 726 -13.31 -6.44 -16.67
C GLY A 726 -14.22 -6.66 -15.46
N TYR A 727 -14.07 -7.78 -14.75
CA TYR A 727 -15.01 -8.17 -13.69
C TYR A 727 -14.52 -7.74 -12.30
N VAL A 728 -15.46 -7.36 -11.43
CA VAL A 728 -15.17 -6.95 -10.06
C VAL A 728 -15.96 -7.83 -9.09
N ILE A 729 -15.25 -8.63 -8.31
CA ILE A 729 -15.81 -9.41 -7.20
C ILE A 729 -16.00 -8.48 -6.00
N LYS A 730 -17.25 -8.40 -5.52
CA LYS A 730 -17.63 -7.60 -4.35
C LYS A 730 -17.51 -8.37 -3.04
N GLU A 731 -17.61 -9.70 -3.10
CA GLU A 731 -17.44 -10.57 -1.94
C GLU A 731 -16.03 -10.39 -1.35
N PRO A 732 -15.92 -10.20 -0.02
CA PRO A 732 -14.63 -9.92 0.58
C PRO A 732 -13.79 -11.17 0.76
N HIS A 733 -12.48 -11.02 0.55
CA HIS A 733 -11.50 -12.08 0.65
C HIS A 733 -10.31 -11.68 1.52
N ARG A 734 -9.54 -12.67 1.95
CA ARG A 734 -8.29 -12.47 2.69
C ARG A 734 -7.08 -12.83 1.84
N ILE A 735 -5.94 -12.27 2.20
CA ILE A 735 -4.65 -12.65 1.62
C ILE A 735 -4.37 -14.18 1.70
N VAL A 736 -4.92 -14.87 2.71
CA VAL A 736 -4.79 -16.34 2.84
C VAL A 736 -5.51 -17.11 1.72
N ASP A 737 -6.44 -16.48 0.99
CA ASP A 737 -7.18 -17.09 -0.12
C ASP A 737 -6.34 -17.19 -1.41
N ILE A 738 -5.18 -16.52 -1.47
CA ILE A 738 -4.31 -16.50 -2.66
C ILE A 738 -3.72 -17.89 -2.93
N LEU A 739 -3.09 -18.54 -1.93
CA LEU A 739 -2.49 -19.87 -2.12
C LEU A 739 -3.50 -20.91 -2.65
N PRO A 740 -4.67 -21.15 -2.00
CA PRO A 740 -5.62 -22.14 -2.50
C PRO A 740 -6.18 -21.77 -3.88
N THR A 741 -6.25 -20.49 -4.23
CA THR A 741 -6.57 -20.04 -5.60
C THR A 741 -5.48 -20.46 -6.59
N VAL A 742 -4.21 -20.23 -6.28
CA VAL A 742 -3.07 -20.66 -7.11
C VAL A 742 -3.00 -22.19 -7.24
N LEU A 743 -3.25 -22.93 -6.15
CA LEU A 743 -3.33 -24.40 -6.21
C LEU A 743 -4.46 -24.85 -7.15
N THR A 744 -5.60 -24.18 -7.11
CA THR A 744 -6.72 -24.45 -8.02
C THR A 744 -6.35 -24.16 -9.46
N MET A 745 -5.72 -23.01 -9.77
CA MET A 745 -5.20 -22.69 -11.12
C MET A 745 -4.23 -23.76 -11.66
N MET A 746 -3.46 -24.38 -10.77
CA MET A 746 -2.51 -25.45 -11.11
C MET A 746 -3.11 -26.86 -11.03
N SER A 747 -4.44 -26.99 -10.90
CA SER A 747 -5.16 -28.26 -10.74
C SER A 747 -4.59 -29.14 -9.61
N ARG A 748 -4.14 -28.51 -8.52
CA ARG A 748 -3.66 -29.19 -7.31
C ARG A 748 -4.71 -29.15 -6.22
N ASP A 749 -4.87 -30.27 -5.54
CA ASP A 749 -5.77 -30.32 -4.39
C ASP A 749 -5.21 -29.49 -3.25
N TRP A 750 -6.02 -28.56 -2.77
CA TRP A 750 -5.76 -27.73 -1.60
C TRP A 750 -6.49 -28.26 -0.36
N LYS A 751 -7.54 -29.09 -0.54
CA LYS A 751 -8.35 -29.63 0.55
C LYS A 751 -7.53 -30.61 1.38
N GLY A 752 -7.73 -30.62 2.69
CA GLY A 752 -6.98 -31.47 3.63
C GLY A 752 -5.56 -30.99 3.94
N ASN A 753 -5.09 -29.86 3.36
CA ASN A 753 -3.72 -29.39 3.53
C ASN A 753 -3.49 -28.44 4.73
N ALA A 754 -4.40 -28.41 5.72
CA ALA A 754 -4.39 -27.49 6.86
C ALA A 754 -4.34 -25.98 6.49
N ILE A 755 -4.78 -25.64 5.28
CA ILE A 755 -4.93 -24.27 4.76
C ILE A 755 -6.20 -23.65 5.36
N ASP A 756 -6.13 -22.37 5.78
CA ASP A 756 -7.28 -21.62 6.30
C ASP A 756 -8.07 -20.93 5.17
N GLY A 757 -7.36 -20.45 4.16
CA GLY A 757 -7.95 -19.78 3.01
C GLY A 757 -8.81 -20.70 2.15
N ILE A 758 -9.66 -20.08 1.34
CA ILE A 758 -10.47 -20.75 0.32
C ILE A 758 -10.18 -20.15 -1.05
N PRO A 759 -10.30 -20.93 -2.15
CA PRO A 759 -10.14 -20.38 -3.48
C PRO A 759 -11.16 -19.27 -3.76
N VAL A 760 -10.73 -18.21 -4.43
CA VAL A 760 -11.59 -17.15 -4.96
C VAL A 760 -12.32 -17.68 -6.21
N ASN A 761 -13.39 -18.44 -6.01
CA ASN A 761 -14.04 -19.14 -7.13
C ASN A 761 -14.75 -18.22 -8.12
N GLY A 762 -15.14 -17.01 -7.70
CA GLY A 762 -15.85 -16.04 -8.55
C GLY A 762 -15.03 -15.48 -9.72
N ILE A 763 -13.73 -15.83 -9.84
CA ILE A 763 -12.86 -15.36 -10.93
C ILE A 763 -13.15 -16.04 -12.27
N TRP A 764 -13.71 -17.25 -12.26
CA TRP A 764 -13.92 -18.05 -13.47
C TRP A 764 -15.18 -17.60 -14.22
N GLU A 765 -15.14 -17.59 -15.56
CA GLU A 765 -16.36 -17.43 -16.39
C GLU A 765 -17.42 -18.48 -16.00
N GLY A 766 -18.71 -18.28 -16.29
CA GLY A 766 -19.76 -19.28 -16.04
C GLY A 766 -19.99 -19.73 -14.58
N HIS A 767 -19.40 -19.04 -13.60
CA HIS A 767 -19.64 -19.25 -12.16
C HIS A 767 -20.77 -18.33 -11.67
N GLU A 768 -22.03 -18.76 -11.71
CA GLU A 768 -23.12 -17.96 -11.15
C GLU A 768 -22.94 -17.64 -9.66
#